data_AF-A0AAU9VBV0-F1
#
_entry.id   AF-A0AAU9VBV0-F1
#
_cell.length_a   1.000
_cell.length_b   1.000
_cell.length_c   1.000
_cell.angle_alpha   90.00
_cell.angle_beta   90.00
_cell.angle_gamma   90.00
#
_symmetry.space_group_name_H-M   'P 1'
#
loop_
_entity.id
_entity.type
_entity.pdbx_description
1 polymer ?
#
loop_
_entity_poly.entity_id
_entity_poly.type
_entity_poly.pdbx_seq_one_letter_code
_entity_poly.pdbx_strand_id
1 'polypeptide(L)'
;MVVEITTENCISKKFHKILQSQLDCVWHQLSTRTKEYIQDLKVLRTMIINLIHNDAVSFYALVSKYRTPEYANINSGWILLDSAEQLFRLAKARVFNNKNEFNPEPSPKWKYLSDLLIDEIPEEVKKNQKETLHSTKVLILCQDNKTCSQLNLFLTMGENKYHLYTALRNDLMITSMPAKYKKISEKMPFKRENQQSTESSADIKNELNEEEANEDEMNKCNYLLTLTPTVTKNNCNSKAANDSMFEPLSQEENLDLTQIENGKPIIFIQTFKQNGNHFSLGQTLETFRPQYIILYHSDVAAVRQIELFECKKQPDEPTVKVYFLIHDKTVEEQAYLTSLRREKQAFELLIQTKSVMVIPSYQDGKTDEYFNMNLEDEENPTDTRKAGGQTQATKQKPVVIVDMREFRSDLPALLHKNGINIEPVTITIGDYILTPDICVERKSLSDLIGSLNSGRLFAQCTHMCRAYSRPILLIEFDQNKPFHLQGNFFVSTDMSGADIQQKLQLLTIHFPRLKLVWSPSPYATAELFYELKQGRKNPNVEEALALSGENTSDDMNYERCNTLVHDFVQKLPGITSKNITRVMNRGISLDHLITLTQEQLTEMIENKNEAETLYAILHVKAKPAEADKSKTFGKKKFIGKYRNVK
;
A
#
# COMPACT_ATOMS: atom_id res chain seq x y z
N MET A 1 16.58 -0.24 -19.00
CA MET A 1 17.60 -0.88 -18.13
C MET A 1 16.90 -1.86 -17.21
N VAL A 2 17.16 -3.15 -17.36
CA VAL A 2 16.70 -4.15 -16.39
C VAL A 2 17.52 -3.91 -15.13
N VAL A 3 16.90 -3.41 -14.07
CA VAL A 3 17.58 -3.28 -12.78
C VAL A 3 17.94 -4.69 -12.32
N GLU A 4 19.23 -4.96 -12.16
CA GLU A 4 19.73 -6.28 -11.78
C GLU A 4 19.18 -6.69 -10.42
N ILE A 5 18.76 -7.96 -10.30
CA ILE A 5 18.29 -8.56 -9.06
C ILE A 5 19.53 -8.97 -8.25
N THR A 6 20.13 -8.00 -7.56
CA THR A 6 21.25 -8.24 -6.63
C THR A 6 20.75 -8.29 -5.18
N THR A 7 21.52 -8.94 -4.31
CA THR A 7 21.25 -9.00 -2.86
C THR A 7 21.15 -7.60 -2.23
N GLU A 8 21.99 -6.66 -2.68
CA GLU A 8 21.95 -5.26 -2.27
C GLU A 8 20.63 -4.58 -2.67
N ASN A 9 20.10 -4.94 -3.84
CA ASN A 9 18.84 -4.40 -4.33
C ASN A 9 17.64 -4.96 -3.55
N CYS A 10 17.69 -6.23 -3.12
CA CYS A 10 16.63 -6.85 -2.31
C CYS A 10 16.30 -6.06 -1.03
N ILE A 11 17.31 -5.50 -0.38
CA ILE A 11 17.18 -4.72 0.86
C ILE A 11 16.40 -3.41 0.61
N SER A 12 16.52 -2.83 -0.57
CA SER A 12 15.96 -1.51 -0.88
C SER A 12 14.44 -1.50 -0.92
N LYS A 13 13.82 -0.44 -0.38
CA LYS A 13 12.37 -0.25 -0.36
C LYS A 13 11.67 -0.48 -1.72
N LYS A 14 12.34 -0.12 -2.82
CA LYS A 14 11.79 -0.16 -4.18
C LYS A 14 11.81 -1.53 -4.87
N PHE A 15 12.48 -2.53 -4.30
CA PHE A 15 12.67 -3.83 -4.97
C PHE A 15 11.36 -4.56 -5.31
N HIS A 16 10.34 -4.50 -4.44
CA HIS A 16 9.05 -5.11 -4.77
C HIS A 16 8.38 -4.46 -5.99
N LYS A 17 8.49 -3.14 -6.15
CA LYS A 17 7.96 -2.45 -7.34
C LYS A 17 8.71 -2.85 -8.62
N ILE A 18 10.03 -3.05 -8.52
CA ILE A 18 10.85 -3.53 -9.64
C ILE A 18 10.42 -4.95 -10.02
N LEU A 19 10.32 -5.84 -9.04
CA LEU A 19 9.90 -7.22 -9.23
C LEU A 19 8.46 -7.28 -9.80
N GLN A 20 7.56 -6.46 -9.29
CA GLN A 20 6.18 -6.33 -9.78
C GLN A 20 6.16 -5.86 -11.24
N SER A 21 6.87 -4.77 -11.56
CA SER A 21 6.94 -4.27 -12.95
C SER A 21 7.48 -5.29 -13.94
N GLN A 22 8.40 -6.18 -13.54
CA GLN A 22 8.94 -7.22 -14.41
C GLN A 22 8.02 -8.44 -14.52
N LEU A 23 7.36 -8.82 -13.43
CA LEU A 23 6.56 -10.04 -13.35
C LEU A 23 5.09 -9.83 -13.70
N ASP A 24 4.55 -8.62 -13.62
CA ASP A 24 3.13 -8.32 -13.93
C ASP A 24 2.78 -8.80 -15.35
N CYS A 25 3.66 -8.58 -16.32
CA CYS A 25 3.47 -9.01 -17.71
C CYS A 25 3.43 -10.54 -17.91
N VAL A 26 3.90 -11.32 -16.92
CA VAL A 26 4.08 -12.78 -16.98
C VAL A 26 3.35 -13.46 -15.80
N TRP A 27 2.63 -12.70 -14.98
CA TRP A 27 2.11 -13.18 -13.68
C TRP A 27 1.20 -14.40 -13.81
N HIS A 28 0.41 -14.47 -14.88
CA HIS A 28 -0.49 -15.60 -15.15
C HIS A 28 0.24 -16.86 -15.60
N GLN A 29 1.45 -16.73 -16.13
CA GLN A 29 2.29 -17.84 -16.60
C GLN A 29 3.17 -18.41 -15.48
N LEU A 30 3.32 -17.68 -14.37
CA LEU A 30 4.06 -18.13 -13.21
C LEU A 30 3.31 -19.25 -12.48
N SER A 31 4.06 -20.29 -12.11
CA SER A 31 3.59 -21.38 -11.25
C SER A 31 3.12 -20.85 -9.88
N THR A 32 2.23 -21.60 -9.22
CA THR A 32 1.80 -21.30 -7.84
C THR A 32 3.00 -21.21 -6.90
N ARG A 33 3.95 -22.14 -7.02
CA ARG A 33 5.19 -22.17 -6.22
C ARG A 33 6.04 -20.91 -6.38
N THR A 34 6.18 -20.39 -7.60
CA THR A 34 6.90 -19.12 -7.82
C THR A 34 6.18 -17.93 -7.20
N LYS A 35 4.85 -17.92 -7.19
CA LYS A 35 4.05 -16.87 -6.53
C LYS A 35 4.21 -16.93 -5.00
N GLU A 36 4.23 -18.13 -4.43
CA GLU A 36 4.53 -18.35 -3.01
C GLU A 36 5.92 -17.81 -2.64
N TYR A 37 6.95 -18.07 -3.44
CA TYR A 37 8.30 -17.53 -3.19
C TYR A 37 8.36 -16.00 -3.21
N ILE A 38 7.60 -15.34 -4.08
CA ILE A 38 7.53 -13.88 -4.12
C ILE A 38 6.86 -13.32 -2.86
N GLN A 39 5.81 -13.99 -2.38
CA GLN A 39 5.16 -13.65 -1.12
C GLN A 39 6.09 -13.85 0.07
N ASP A 40 6.88 -14.93 0.08
CA ASP A 40 7.88 -15.18 1.11
C ASP A 40 8.97 -14.14 1.17
N LEU A 41 9.51 -13.74 0.02
CA LEU A 41 10.51 -12.69 -0.06
C LEU A 41 9.96 -11.40 0.57
N LYS A 42 8.69 -11.07 0.29
CA LYS A 42 8.01 -9.91 0.89
C LYS A 42 7.92 -10.03 2.42
N VAL A 43 7.56 -11.20 2.94
CA VAL A 43 7.45 -11.44 4.40
C VAL A 43 8.82 -11.37 5.07
N LEU A 44 9.82 -12.11 4.57
CA LEU A 44 11.18 -12.16 5.12
C LEU A 44 11.83 -10.77 5.15
N ARG A 45 11.63 -9.99 4.10
CA ARG A 45 12.11 -8.61 4.08
C ARG A 45 11.40 -7.72 5.09
N THR A 46 10.09 -7.87 5.24
CA THR A 46 9.33 -7.13 6.24
C THR A 46 9.82 -7.48 7.65
N MET A 47 10.19 -8.74 7.89
CA MET A 47 10.82 -9.16 9.15
C MET A 47 12.17 -8.49 9.38
N ILE A 48 13.04 -8.39 8.36
CA ILE A 48 14.35 -7.72 8.49
C ILE A 48 14.18 -6.25 8.88
N ILE A 49 13.24 -5.54 8.27
CA ILE A 49 12.95 -4.13 8.56
C ILE A 49 12.39 -3.99 9.99
N ASN A 50 11.44 -4.84 10.36
CA ASN A 50 10.84 -4.84 11.70
C ASN A 50 11.82 -5.22 12.80
N LEU A 51 12.84 -6.03 12.51
CA LEU A 51 13.89 -6.40 13.47
C LEU A 51 14.70 -5.19 13.95
N ILE A 52 14.89 -4.19 13.07
CA ILE A 52 15.71 -3.00 13.34
C ILE A 52 14.87 -1.90 13.97
N HIS A 53 13.63 -1.72 13.51
CA HIS A 53 12.79 -0.60 13.93
C HIS A 53 11.88 -0.90 15.12
N ASN A 54 11.42 -2.15 15.30
CA ASN A 54 10.52 -2.49 16.40
C ASN A 54 11.27 -2.97 17.63
N ASP A 55 10.58 -2.97 18.76
CA ASP A 55 11.06 -3.54 20.01
C ASP A 55 11.11 -5.08 19.98
N ALA A 56 11.90 -5.67 20.88
CA ALA A 56 12.04 -7.11 21.01
C ALA A 56 10.70 -7.84 21.24
N VAL A 57 9.78 -7.22 21.99
CA VAL A 57 8.49 -7.82 22.35
C VAL A 57 7.54 -7.83 21.14
N SER A 58 7.37 -6.70 20.45
CA SER A 58 6.57 -6.63 19.22
C SER A 58 7.15 -7.48 18.09
N PHE A 59 8.48 -7.54 17.96
CA PHE A 59 9.12 -8.42 16.98
C PHE A 59 8.83 -9.89 17.27
N TYR A 60 8.95 -10.33 18.53
CA TYR A 60 8.59 -11.69 18.92
C TYR A 60 7.12 -12.01 18.66
N ALA A 61 6.19 -11.09 18.98
CA ALA A 61 4.78 -11.25 18.70
C ALA A 61 4.46 -11.34 17.19
N LEU A 62 5.21 -10.64 16.35
CA LEU A 62 5.09 -10.76 14.90
C LEU A 62 5.60 -12.11 14.40
N VAL A 63 6.76 -12.55 14.89
CA VAL A 63 7.36 -13.83 14.52
C VAL A 63 6.50 -15.02 15.00
N SER A 64 5.90 -14.94 16.19
CA SER A 64 5.04 -16.00 16.73
C SER A 64 3.78 -16.24 15.89
N LYS A 65 3.22 -15.19 15.25
CA LYS A 65 2.08 -15.31 14.31
C LYS A 65 2.39 -16.22 13.11
N TYR A 66 3.64 -16.24 12.65
CA TYR A 66 4.07 -17.07 11.53
C TYR A 66 4.38 -18.53 11.91
N ARG A 67 4.45 -18.85 13.20
CA ARG A 67 4.66 -20.23 13.69
C ARG A 67 3.38 -21.08 13.62
N THR A 68 2.25 -20.50 13.21
CA THR A 68 0.97 -21.20 13.14
C THR A 68 0.96 -22.30 12.06
N PRO A 69 0.32 -23.45 12.32
CA PRO A 69 0.27 -24.56 11.35
C PRO A 69 -0.50 -24.20 10.08
N GLU A 70 -1.43 -23.24 10.16
CA GLU A 70 -2.18 -22.70 9.02
C GLU A 70 -1.26 -22.00 8.02
N TYR A 71 -0.39 -21.14 8.52
CA TYR A 71 0.55 -20.41 7.68
C TYR A 71 1.59 -21.35 7.04
N ALA A 72 1.97 -22.43 7.73
CA ALA A 72 2.85 -23.46 7.18
C ALA A 72 2.25 -24.22 5.99
N ASN A 73 0.91 -24.36 5.91
CA ASN A 73 0.23 -25.07 4.82
C ASN A 73 0.09 -24.26 3.53
N ILE A 74 -0.05 -22.94 3.66
CA ILE A 74 -0.25 -22.03 2.53
C ILE A 74 1.08 -21.67 1.86
N ASN A 75 2.17 -21.83 2.59
CA ASN A 75 3.45 -21.27 2.21
C ASN A 75 4.42 -22.28 1.57
N SER A 76 5.50 -21.78 0.97
CA SER A 76 6.55 -22.58 0.33
C SER A 76 7.34 -23.49 1.30
N GLY A 77 7.04 -23.41 2.60
CA GLY A 77 7.56 -24.29 3.65
C GLY A 77 8.87 -23.83 4.30
N TRP A 78 9.32 -22.58 4.09
CA TRP A 78 10.58 -22.09 4.68
C TRP A 78 10.62 -22.14 6.21
N ILE A 79 9.47 -22.15 6.87
CA ILE A 79 9.32 -22.30 8.33
C ILE A 79 9.82 -23.67 8.82
N LEU A 80 9.78 -24.69 7.98
CA LEU A 80 10.25 -26.05 8.31
C LEU A 80 11.77 -26.18 8.22
N LEU A 81 12.48 -25.14 7.77
CA LEU A 81 13.94 -25.15 7.67
C LEU A 81 14.57 -24.93 9.04
N ASP A 82 15.73 -25.55 9.27
CA ASP A 82 16.50 -25.39 10.51
C ASP A 82 16.87 -23.91 10.77
N SER A 83 17.09 -23.13 9.72
CA SER A 83 17.34 -21.67 9.81
C SER A 83 16.15 -20.91 10.39
N ALA A 84 14.92 -21.34 10.11
CA ALA A 84 13.73 -20.73 10.68
C ALA A 84 13.57 -21.09 12.16
N GLU A 85 13.88 -22.34 12.55
CA GLU A 85 13.88 -22.71 13.98
C GLU A 85 14.93 -21.94 14.78
N GLN A 86 16.11 -21.69 14.19
CA GLN A 86 17.11 -20.81 14.80
C GLN A 86 16.56 -19.39 15.00
N LEU A 87 15.84 -18.83 14.01
CA LEU A 87 15.20 -17.53 14.11
C LEU A 87 14.17 -17.49 15.26
N PHE A 88 13.29 -18.50 15.35
CA PHE A 88 12.30 -18.58 16.43
C PHE A 88 12.96 -18.67 17.81
N ARG A 89 14.01 -19.48 17.93
CA ARG A 89 14.77 -19.64 19.18
C ARG A 89 15.44 -18.33 19.60
N LEU A 90 16.11 -17.64 18.67
CA LEU A 90 16.76 -16.36 18.94
C LEU A 90 15.75 -15.26 19.28
N ALA A 91 14.63 -15.19 18.55
CA ALA A 91 13.55 -14.23 18.83
C ALA A 91 12.97 -14.45 20.23
N LYS A 92 12.77 -15.71 20.65
CA LYS A 92 12.33 -16.03 22.01
C LYS A 92 13.35 -15.63 23.07
N ALA A 93 14.64 -15.88 22.81
CA ALA A 93 15.73 -15.55 23.73
C ALA A 93 15.88 -14.04 24.00
N ARG A 94 15.40 -13.18 23.09
CA ARG A 94 15.36 -11.71 23.31
C ARG A 94 14.31 -11.25 24.31
N VAL A 95 13.28 -12.04 24.56
CA VAL A 95 12.17 -11.68 25.45
C VAL A 95 12.21 -12.48 26.75
N PHE A 96 12.58 -13.75 26.64
CA PHE A 96 12.59 -14.68 27.77
C PHE A 96 13.99 -15.15 28.07
N ASN A 97 14.34 -15.11 29.37
CA ASN A 97 15.59 -15.69 29.84
C ASN A 97 15.54 -17.23 29.80
N ASN A 98 16.67 -17.91 30.06
CA ASN A 98 16.77 -19.39 30.08
C ASN A 98 15.79 -20.07 31.06
N LYS A 99 15.27 -19.31 32.03
CA LYS A 99 14.24 -19.75 33.00
C LYS A 99 12.80 -19.47 32.55
N ASN A 100 12.58 -19.03 31.30
CA ASN A 100 11.32 -18.48 30.79
C ASN A 100 10.77 -17.29 31.61
N GLU A 101 11.65 -16.54 32.29
CA GLU A 101 11.28 -15.29 32.95
C GLU A 101 11.25 -14.14 31.93
N PHE A 102 10.28 -13.23 32.05
CA PHE A 102 10.14 -12.07 31.18
C PHE A 102 11.24 -11.04 31.49
N ASN A 103 12.22 -10.94 30.60
CA ASN A 103 13.30 -9.96 30.68
C ASN A 103 13.71 -9.54 29.26
N PRO A 104 12.96 -8.60 28.67
CA PRO A 104 13.19 -8.17 27.30
C PRO A 104 14.52 -7.43 27.16
N GLU A 105 15.20 -7.67 26.03
CA GLU A 105 16.41 -6.96 25.64
C GLU A 105 16.07 -5.50 25.25
N PRO A 106 16.74 -4.51 25.85
CA PRO A 106 16.55 -3.12 25.46
C PRO A 106 17.18 -2.80 24.12
N SER A 107 16.55 -1.91 23.36
CA SER A 107 17.13 -1.47 22.09
C SER A 107 18.38 -0.60 22.35
N PRO A 108 19.52 -0.86 21.68
CA PRO A 108 20.72 -0.06 21.86
C PRO A 108 20.52 1.42 21.49
N LYS A 109 19.70 1.71 20.46
CA LYS A 109 19.39 3.08 20.02
C LYS A 109 18.74 3.92 21.11
N TRP A 110 17.89 3.33 21.95
CA TRP A 110 17.23 4.07 23.03
C TRP A 110 18.20 4.53 24.10
N LYS A 111 19.19 3.70 24.44
CA LYS A 111 20.23 4.08 25.39
C LYS A 111 20.98 5.32 24.91
N TYR A 112 21.48 5.31 23.68
CA TYR A 112 22.21 6.45 23.13
C TYR A 112 21.31 7.67 22.92
N LEU A 113 20.04 7.47 22.56
CA LEU A 113 19.08 8.58 22.48
C LEU A 113 18.86 9.24 23.85
N SER A 114 18.73 8.44 24.91
CA SER A 114 18.64 8.95 26.28
C SER A 114 19.92 9.69 26.70
N ASP A 115 21.10 9.11 26.44
CA ASP A 115 22.39 9.73 26.76
C ASP A 115 22.54 11.09 26.02
N LEU A 116 22.13 11.16 24.75
CA LEU A 116 22.13 12.41 23.95
C LEU A 116 21.20 13.48 24.52
N LEU A 117 19.98 13.08 24.91
CA LEU A 117 18.96 14.02 25.40
C LEU A 117 19.24 14.51 26.83
N ILE A 118 19.84 13.67 27.68
CA ILE A 118 20.03 13.96 29.12
C ILE A 118 21.37 14.64 29.39
N ASP A 119 22.44 14.13 28.78
CA ASP A 119 23.80 14.52 29.13
C ASP A 119 24.39 15.46 28.07
N GLU A 120 24.44 15.05 26.80
CA GLU A 120 25.19 15.78 25.77
C GLU A 120 24.57 17.13 25.38
N ILE A 121 23.28 17.15 24.99
CA ILE A 121 22.61 18.39 24.55
C ILE A 121 22.58 19.42 25.69
N PRO A 122 22.20 19.07 26.93
CA PRO A 122 22.22 20.03 28.04
C PRO A 122 23.62 20.51 28.41
N GLU A 123 24.67 19.68 28.27
CA GLU A 123 26.05 20.11 28.48
C GLU A 123 26.55 21.08 27.42
N GLU A 124 26.23 20.85 26.14
CA GLU A 124 26.57 21.79 25.07
C GLU A 124 25.87 23.13 25.23
N VAL A 125 24.59 23.11 25.61
CA VAL A 125 23.82 24.32 25.92
C VAL A 125 24.44 25.09 27.08
N LYS A 126 24.95 24.39 28.11
CA LYS A 126 25.67 25.02 29.23
C LYS A 126 27.04 25.58 28.83
N LYS A 127 27.74 24.99 27.87
CA LYS A 127 29.06 25.47 27.39
C LYS A 127 28.93 26.72 26.50
N ASN A 128 27.85 26.85 25.74
CA ASN A 128 27.62 27.96 24.81
C ASN A 128 27.00 29.22 25.46
N GLN A 129 27.09 29.36 26.79
CA GLN A 129 26.51 30.47 27.57
C GLN A 129 27.02 31.87 27.15
N LYS A 130 26.41 32.44 26.11
CA LYS A 130 26.20 33.88 25.93
C LYS A 130 24.80 34.26 25.45
N GLU A 131 23.95 33.30 25.08
CA GLU A 131 22.54 33.57 24.84
C GLU A 131 21.67 32.71 25.75
N THR A 132 20.71 33.39 26.35
CA THR A 132 19.74 32.99 27.35
C THR A 132 19.22 31.56 27.26
N LEU A 133 18.93 30.95 28.42
CA LEU A 133 18.17 29.70 28.64
C LEU A 133 16.71 29.74 28.11
N HIS A 134 16.44 30.45 27.02
CA HIS A 134 15.13 30.55 26.40
C HIS A 134 14.97 29.46 25.34
N SER A 135 14.28 28.38 25.73
CA SER A 135 13.66 27.37 24.87
C SER A 135 14.61 26.69 23.86
N THR A 136 15.46 25.78 24.33
CA THR A 136 16.18 24.85 23.45
C THR A 136 15.18 23.90 22.79
N LYS A 137 15.04 24.00 21.47
CA LYS A 137 14.13 23.19 20.67
C LYS A 137 14.87 22.04 20.01
N VAL A 138 14.45 20.82 20.32
CA VAL A 138 15.02 19.58 19.77
C VAL A 138 13.98 18.92 18.87
N LEU A 139 14.38 18.59 17.64
CA LEU A 139 13.54 17.89 16.67
C LEU A 139 14.05 16.47 16.45
N ILE A 140 13.26 15.45 16.78
CA ILE A 140 13.56 14.04 16.52
C ILE A 140 12.80 13.61 15.26
N LEU A 141 13.54 13.18 14.24
CA LEU A 141 12.95 12.74 12.97
C LEU A 141 12.94 11.22 12.85
N CYS A 142 11.75 10.71 12.53
CA CYS A 142 11.46 9.29 12.41
C CYS A 142 10.90 8.95 11.02
N GLN A 143 10.94 7.67 10.67
CA GLN A 143 10.47 7.22 9.37
C GLN A 143 8.99 6.86 9.38
N ASP A 144 8.56 6.09 10.39
CA ASP A 144 7.24 5.48 10.43
C ASP A 144 6.45 6.00 11.65
N ASN A 145 5.13 6.17 11.52
CA ASN A 145 4.27 6.63 12.63
C ASN A 145 4.37 5.71 13.85
N LYS A 146 4.48 4.39 13.62
CA LYS A 146 4.67 3.39 14.69
C LYS A 146 5.93 3.65 15.51
N THR A 147 7.04 4.01 14.86
CA THR A 147 8.29 4.36 15.56
C THR A 147 8.16 5.66 16.33
N CYS A 148 7.37 6.60 15.82
CA CYS A 148 7.04 7.86 16.49
C CYS A 148 6.27 7.59 17.80
N SER A 149 5.18 6.81 17.72
CA SER A 149 4.38 6.42 18.90
C SER A 149 5.20 5.59 19.90
N GLN A 150 6.04 4.69 19.41
CA GLN A 150 6.94 3.90 20.24
C GLN A 150 7.91 4.79 21.03
N LEU A 151 8.56 5.74 20.35
CA LEU A 151 9.49 6.67 21.02
C LEU A 151 8.75 7.57 22.01
N ASN A 152 7.55 8.03 21.68
CA ASN A 152 6.71 8.81 22.59
C ASN A 152 6.39 8.02 23.87
N LEU A 153 5.91 6.77 23.73
CA LEU A 153 5.63 5.89 24.86
C LEU A 153 6.88 5.55 25.67
N PHE A 154 8.02 5.31 25.00
CA PHE A 154 9.31 5.05 25.64
C PHE A 154 9.77 6.24 26.49
N LEU A 155 9.73 7.46 25.94
CA LEU A 155 10.15 8.67 26.65
C LEU A 155 9.20 9.01 27.82
N THR A 156 7.91 8.75 27.66
CA THR A 156 6.90 9.04 28.69
C THR A 156 6.93 8.02 29.83
N MET A 157 6.90 6.72 29.51
CA MET A 157 6.71 5.64 30.49
C MET A 157 8.02 5.04 31.01
N GLY A 158 9.12 5.22 30.29
CA GLY A 158 10.39 4.53 30.53
C GLY A 158 10.42 3.09 30.00
N GLU A 159 11.63 2.56 29.84
CA GLU A 159 11.94 1.28 29.17
C GLU A 159 11.16 0.07 29.73
N ASN A 160 11.19 -0.13 31.05
CA ASN A 160 10.61 -1.31 31.69
C ASN A 160 9.08 -1.31 31.64
N LYS A 161 8.45 -0.15 31.88
CA LYS A 161 6.99 -0.01 31.84
C LYS A 161 6.48 -0.15 30.41
N TYR A 162 7.20 0.40 29.43
CA TYR A 162 6.88 0.25 28.01
C TYR A 162 6.86 -1.21 27.56
N HIS A 163 7.89 -1.99 27.90
CA HIS A 163 7.92 -3.40 27.50
C HIS A 163 6.80 -4.23 28.11
N LEU A 164 6.43 -3.96 29.37
CA LEU A 164 5.31 -4.63 30.03
C LEU A 164 3.97 -4.25 29.38
N TYR A 165 3.76 -2.96 29.10
CA TYR A 165 2.58 -2.46 28.39
C TYR A 165 2.42 -3.11 27.02
N THR A 166 3.51 -3.17 26.24
CA THR A 166 3.54 -3.78 24.91
C THR A 166 3.33 -5.29 24.95
N ALA A 167 3.81 -5.98 25.99
CA ALA A 167 3.58 -7.41 26.17
C ALA A 167 2.10 -7.71 26.47
N LEU A 168 1.44 -6.87 27.27
CA LEU A 168 0.02 -6.99 27.59
C LEU A 168 -0.85 -6.73 26.36
N ARG A 169 -0.55 -5.67 25.59
CA ARG A 169 -1.30 -5.31 24.37
C ARG A 169 -1.24 -6.40 23.29
N ASN A 170 -0.15 -7.17 23.23
CA ASN A 170 0.04 -8.24 22.26
C ASN A 170 -0.35 -9.63 22.79
N ASP A 171 -1.03 -9.71 23.95
CA ASP A 171 -1.49 -10.96 24.59
C ASP A 171 -0.40 -12.04 24.75
N LEU A 172 0.81 -11.64 25.13
CA LEU A 172 1.88 -12.61 25.37
C LEU A 172 1.65 -13.36 26.69
N MET A 173 1.70 -14.69 26.65
CA MET A 173 1.60 -15.52 27.85
C MET A 173 2.88 -15.42 28.70
N ILE A 174 2.85 -14.57 29.73
CA ILE A 174 3.96 -14.42 30.68
C ILE A 174 3.82 -15.46 31.79
N THR A 175 4.70 -16.47 31.81
CA THR A 175 4.66 -17.56 32.79
C THR A 175 5.33 -17.22 34.12
N SER A 176 6.33 -16.31 34.14
CA SER A 176 7.04 -15.87 35.36
C SER A 176 7.59 -14.44 35.22
N MET A 177 7.33 -13.59 36.23
CA MET A 177 7.73 -12.18 36.28
C MET A 177 8.85 -11.95 37.32
N PRO A 178 9.98 -11.32 36.94
CA PRO A 178 11.01 -10.89 37.88
C PRO A 178 10.52 -9.88 38.93
N ALA A 179 11.21 -9.78 40.06
CA ALA A 179 10.87 -8.85 41.16
C ALA A 179 10.86 -7.36 40.76
N LYS A 180 11.56 -6.99 39.67
CA LYS A 180 11.56 -5.62 39.11
C LYS A 180 10.20 -5.21 38.53
N TYR A 181 9.46 -6.15 37.96
CA TYR A 181 8.15 -5.90 37.34
C TYR A 181 6.98 -6.10 38.30
N LYS A 182 7.15 -6.87 39.39
CA LYS A 182 6.14 -7.01 40.45
C LYS A 182 5.80 -5.67 41.14
N LYS A 183 6.81 -4.81 41.36
CA LYS A 183 6.61 -3.45 41.90
C LYS A 183 5.90 -2.50 40.94
N ILE A 184 5.93 -2.80 39.64
CA ILE A 184 5.35 -1.97 38.57
C ILE A 184 3.92 -2.41 38.26
N SER A 185 3.61 -3.71 38.36
CA SER A 185 2.24 -4.24 38.17
C SER A 185 1.25 -3.76 39.24
N GLU A 186 1.70 -3.39 40.43
CA GLU A 186 0.85 -2.83 41.50
C GLU A 186 0.40 -1.38 41.23
N LYS A 187 1.05 -0.67 40.29
CA LYS A 187 0.76 0.73 39.92
C LYS A 187 0.01 0.89 38.58
N MET A 188 -0.37 -0.20 37.91
CA MET A 188 -1.18 -0.15 36.68
C MET A 188 -2.68 -0.31 37.00
N PRO A 189 -3.58 0.53 36.47
CA PRO A 189 -5.01 0.30 36.61
C PRO A 189 -5.41 -0.94 35.80
N PHE A 190 -5.76 -2.02 36.49
CA PHE A 190 -6.28 -3.25 35.90
C PHE A 190 -7.79 -3.30 36.08
N LYS A 191 -8.58 -3.16 35.01
CA LYS A 191 -9.92 -3.75 34.92
C LYS A 191 -9.83 -5.00 34.05
N ARG A 192 -9.89 -6.18 34.69
CA ARG A 192 -10.37 -7.40 34.04
C ARG A 192 -11.74 -7.68 34.64
N GLU A 193 -12.79 -7.41 33.88
CA GLU A 193 -14.13 -7.85 34.24
C GLU A 193 -14.19 -9.38 34.12
N ASN A 194 -14.22 -10.05 35.27
CA ASN A 194 -14.84 -11.35 35.39
C ASN A 194 -15.98 -11.20 36.41
N GLN A 195 -17.19 -11.46 35.94
CA GLN A 195 -18.44 -11.37 36.69
C GLN A 195 -18.43 -12.32 37.90
N GLN A 196 -18.75 -11.80 39.10
CA GLN A 196 -19.75 -12.38 40.00
C GLN A 196 -20.03 -11.46 41.21
N SER A 197 -21.34 -11.22 41.42
CA SER A 197 -22.08 -10.84 42.64
C SER A 197 -22.04 -9.41 43.23
N THR A 198 -23.26 -8.83 43.22
CA THR A 198 -23.99 -8.07 44.26
C THR A 198 -23.74 -6.57 44.48
N GLU A 199 -24.66 -5.79 43.87
CA GLU A 199 -25.37 -4.58 44.33
C GLU A 199 -24.79 -3.77 45.52
N SER A 200 -24.47 -2.49 45.28
CA SER A 200 -25.23 -1.32 45.78
C SER A 200 -24.45 0.01 45.65
N SER A 201 -25.22 1.09 45.55
CA SER A 201 -24.86 2.52 45.57
C SER A 201 -24.35 3.14 44.26
N ALA A 202 -25.34 3.65 43.52
CA ALA A 202 -25.21 4.77 42.60
C ALA A 202 -24.72 6.01 43.36
N ASP A 203 -23.62 6.63 42.91
CA ASP A 203 -23.33 8.08 42.99
C ASP A 203 -21.88 8.38 42.54
N ILE A 204 -21.44 7.85 41.39
CA ILE A 204 -20.21 8.30 40.68
C ILE A 204 -20.41 8.11 39.17
N LYS A 205 -21.27 8.93 38.55
CA LYS A 205 -21.67 8.74 37.14
C LYS A 205 -21.23 9.81 36.14
N ASN A 206 -20.44 10.82 36.51
CA ASN A 206 -20.19 11.96 35.61
C ASN A 206 -18.73 12.33 35.28
N GLU A 207 -17.70 11.54 35.62
CA GLU A 207 -16.29 11.93 35.30
C GLU A 207 -15.40 10.80 34.74
N LEU A 208 -15.95 9.73 34.16
CA LEU A 208 -15.15 8.55 33.72
C LEU A 208 -15.45 8.06 32.30
N ASN A 209 -15.77 8.96 31.36
CA ASN A 209 -16.10 8.62 29.97
C ASN A 209 -15.08 9.11 28.91
N GLU A 210 -13.78 9.25 29.25
CA GLU A 210 -12.76 9.68 28.27
C GLU A 210 -11.56 8.72 28.10
N GLU A 211 -11.63 7.47 28.53
CA GLU A 211 -10.55 6.49 28.33
C GLU A 211 -11.01 5.23 27.60
N GLU A 212 -11.79 5.39 26.53
CA GLU A 212 -11.86 4.36 25.48
C GLU A 212 -10.62 4.49 24.59
N ALA A 213 -9.89 3.39 24.45
CA ALA A 213 -8.60 3.31 23.78
C ALA A 213 -8.69 3.73 22.30
N ASN A 214 -8.31 4.99 22.02
CA ASN A 214 -8.19 5.54 20.68
C ASN A 214 -7.15 4.75 19.86
N GLU A 215 -7.58 3.98 18.85
CA GLU A 215 -6.69 3.50 17.79
C GLU A 215 -6.03 4.67 17.02
N ASP A 216 -6.61 5.87 17.12
CA ASP A 216 -6.11 7.12 16.53
C ASP A 216 -4.82 7.65 17.17
N GLU A 217 -4.54 7.34 18.44
CA GLU A 217 -3.28 7.72 19.11
C GLU A 217 -2.05 7.09 18.46
N MET A 218 -2.20 5.94 17.78
CA MET A 218 -1.11 5.21 17.12
C MET A 218 -0.83 5.68 15.69
N ASN A 219 -1.73 6.50 15.12
CA ASN A 219 -1.59 7.09 13.79
C ASN A 219 -1.09 8.55 13.83
N LYS A 220 -0.97 9.15 15.03
CA LYS A 220 -0.50 10.52 15.19
C LYS A 220 0.95 10.65 14.71
N CYS A 221 1.18 11.61 13.81
CA CYS A 221 2.48 11.82 13.15
C CYS A 221 3.44 12.71 13.96
N ASN A 222 2.90 13.46 14.94
CA ASN A 222 3.61 14.49 15.69
C ASN A 222 3.37 14.31 17.19
N TYR A 223 4.44 14.40 17.99
CA TYR A 223 4.35 14.45 19.44
C TYR A 223 5.22 15.58 19.98
N LEU A 224 4.69 16.33 20.95
CA LEU A 224 5.38 17.41 21.64
C LEU A 224 5.57 17.01 23.11
N LEU A 225 6.81 16.97 23.58
CA LEU A 225 7.22 16.50 24.89
C LEU A 225 8.02 17.58 25.64
N THR A 226 7.87 17.62 26.96
CA THR A 226 8.70 18.46 27.86
C THR A 226 9.29 17.63 29.00
N LEU A 227 10.42 18.08 29.55
CA LEU A 227 11.08 17.41 30.68
C LEU A 227 10.28 17.53 31.99
N THR A 228 10.16 16.42 32.72
CA THR A 228 9.70 16.42 34.13
C THR A 228 10.84 16.87 35.06
N PRO A 229 10.59 17.77 36.03
CA PRO A 229 11.63 18.19 36.96
C PRO A 229 11.90 17.09 37.99
N THR A 230 13.08 16.47 37.93
CA THR A 230 13.64 15.76 39.10
C THR A 230 15.06 16.23 39.42
N VAL A 231 15.23 16.60 40.70
CA VAL A 231 16.49 16.82 41.47
C VAL A 231 17.17 18.21 41.38
N THR A 232 16.67 19.18 42.15
CA THR A 232 17.56 20.08 42.91
C THR A 232 18.18 19.31 44.07
N LYS A 233 19.52 19.32 44.15
CA LYS A 233 20.37 18.60 45.13
C LYS A 233 19.87 18.68 46.58
N ASN A 234 19.73 17.53 47.26
CA ASN A 234 20.38 17.24 48.55
C ASN A 234 20.15 15.80 49.05
N ASN A 235 21.27 15.13 49.37
CA ASN A 235 21.49 14.00 50.29
C ASN A 235 20.82 12.60 50.09
N CYS A 236 21.73 11.61 50.01
CA CYS A 236 21.63 10.23 50.53
C CYS A 236 20.84 9.15 49.74
N ASN A 237 21.61 8.30 49.03
CA ASN A 237 21.39 6.86 48.79
C ASN A 237 19.97 6.34 48.50
N SER A 238 19.57 6.34 47.23
CA SER A 238 19.01 5.15 46.56
C SER A 238 18.95 5.37 45.04
N LYS A 239 19.66 4.54 44.26
CA LYS A 239 19.52 4.46 42.81
C LYS A 239 18.23 3.72 42.48
N ALA A 240 17.10 4.44 42.45
CA ALA A 240 15.85 3.99 41.86
C ALA A 240 15.54 4.87 40.64
N ALA A 241 16.34 4.72 39.59
CA ALA A 241 16.13 5.36 38.31
C ALA A 241 15.15 4.51 37.49
N ASN A 242 13.85 4.85 37.46
CA ASN A 242 12.84 4.31 36.52
C ASN A 242 11.46 5.00 36.65
N ASP A 243 11.38 6.27 37.06
CA ASP A 243 10.12 7.04 37.01
C ASP A 243 10.13 7.97 35.77
N SER A 244 8.95 8.14 35.16
CA SER A 244 8.64 8.86 33.91
C SER A 244 9.47 10.13 33.65
N MET A 245 10.19 10.15 32.53
CA MET A 245 11.22 11.16 32.22
C MET A 245 10.71 12.37 31.44
N PHE A 246 9.57 12.25 30.75
CA PHE A 246 8.97 13.30 29.92
C PHE A 246 7.44 13.28 30.01
N GLU A 247 6.82 14.45 29.90
CA GLU A 247 5.36 14.63 29.85
C GLU A 247 4.92 15.16 28.47
N PRO A 248 3.87 14.58 27.86
CA PRO A 248 3.30 15.10 26.62
C PRO A 248 2.59 16.43 26.91
N LEU A 249 2.85 17.45 26.09
CA LEU A 249 2.05 18.67 26.08
C LEU A 249 0.75 18.37 25.33
N SER A 250 -0.36 18.21 26.05
CA SER A 250 -1.68 18.15 25.46
C SER A 250 -2.04 19.52 24.89
N GLN A 251 -1.75 19.74 23.61
CA GLN A 251 -2.35 20.83 22.85
C GLN A 251 -2.94 20.26 21.56
N GLU A 252 -4.25 20.42 21.45
CA GLU A 252 -5.03 20.25 20.23
C GLU A 252 -4.43 21.07 19.08
N GLU A 253 -4.82 20.69 17.87
CA GLU A 253 -4.20 20.88 16.55
C GLU A 253 -3.93 22.32 16.06
N ASN A 254 -3.78 23.32 16.93
CA ASN A 254 -3.44 24.68 16.54
C ASN A 254 -2.05 25.09 17.04
N LEU A 255 -1.18 25.41 16.08
CA LEU A 255 0.18 25.91 16.18
C LEU A 255 0.33 27.27 16.91
N ASP A 256 -0.31 27.48 18.06
CA ASP A 256 -0.08 28.66 18.90
C ASP A 256 1.02 28.40 19.93
N LEU A 257 2.27 28.47 19.45
CA LEU A 257 3.52 28.36 20.22
C LEU A 257 3.83 29.57 21.12
N THR A 258 2.90 30.51 21.30
CA THR A 258 3.16 31.77 22.02
C THR A 258 2.83 31.74 23.52
N GLN A 259 2.28 30.64 24.05
CA GLN A 259 1.90 30.54 25.47
C GLN A 259 2.45 29.30 26.20
N ILE A 260 3.63 28.79 25.82
CA ILE A 260 4.32 27.76 26.61
C ILE A 260 5.24 28.46 27.61
N GLU A 261 4.95 28.29 28.91
CA GLU A 261 5.69 28.90 30.02
C GLU A 261 7.19 28.58 29.98
N ASN A 262 7.96 29.62 30.27
CA ASN A 262 9.41 29.73 30.12
C ASN A 262 10.22 28.71 30.93
N GLY A 263 11.15 28.00 30.25
CA GLY A 263 12.38 27.49 30.89
C GLY A 263 12.79 26.04 30.60
N LYS A 264 12.06 25.26 29.77
CA LYS A 264 12.37 23.83 29.52
C LYS A 264 12.71 23.54 28.06
N PRO A 265 13.56 22.53 27.77
CA PRO A 265 13.75 22.05 26.40
C PRO A 265 12.46 21.43 25.88
N ILE A 266 12.09 21.81 24.67
CA ILE A 266 10.92 21.29 23.97
C ILE A 266 11.40 20.23 23.00
N ILE A 267 10.93 18.99 23.15
CA ILE A 267 11.23 17.89 22.25
C ILE A 267 10.03 17.69 21.33
N PHE A 268 10.26 17.81 20.02
CA PHE A 268 9.26 17.53 19.01
C PHE A 268 9.66 16.26 18.25
N ILE A 269 8.78 15.26 18.20
CA ILE A 269 8.98 14.04 17.41
C ILE A 269 8.09 14.13 16.19
N GLN A 270 8.66 13.99 15.00
CA GLN A 270 7.96 14.08 13.73
C GLN A 270 8.38 12.96 12.79
N THR A 271 7.47 12.51 11.94
CA THR A 271 7.81 11.66 10.79
C THR A 271 8.28 12.48 9.57
N PHE A 272 9.11 11.89 8.70
CA PHE A 272 9.53 12.57 7.46
C PHE A 272 8.36 12.98 6.55
N LYS A 273 7.23 12.25 6.65
CA LYS A 273 6.03 12.45 5.83
C LYS A 273 4.81 12.38 6.72
N GLN A 274 4.14 13.52 6.95
CA GLN A 274 2.83 13.52 7.58
C GLN A 274 1.79 13.07 6.56
N ASN A 275 1.14 11.93 6.78
CA ASN A 275 0.05 11.42 5.94
C ASN A 275 0.36 11.36 4.41
N GLY A 276 1.63 11.17 4.05
CA GLY A 276 2.08 11.12 2.65
C GLY A 276 2.51 12.46 2.04
N ASN A 277 2.33 13.59 2.75
CA ASN A 277 2.80 14.90 2.29
C ASN A 277 4.32 15.02 2.48
N HIS A 278 5.05 15.28 1.39
CA HIS A 278 6.52 15.44 1.41
C HIS A 278 7.00 16.83 1.84
N PHE A 279 6.08 17.81 1.92
CA PHE A 279 6.38 19.20 2.26
C PHE A 279 6.22 19.51 3.75
N SER A 280 5.64 18.58 4.53
CA SER A 280 5.36 18.81 5.95
C SER A 280 6.63 19.11 6.75
N LEU A 281 7.73 18.41 6.45
CA LEU A 281 9.00 18.61 7.15
C LEU A 281 9.54 20.02 6.92
N GLY A 282 9.48 20.54 5.70
CA GLY A 282 9.93 21.91 5.40
C GLY A 282 9.14 22.96 6.17
N GLN A 283 7.81 22.83 6.21
CA GLN A 283 6.94 23.72 6.98
C GLN A 283 7.25 23.64 8.48
N THR A 284 7.43 22.43 9.03
CA THR A 284 7.78 22.27 10.44
C THR A 284 9.16 22.84 10.78
N LEU A 285 10.16 22.69 9.92
CA LEU A 285 11.47 23.31 10.12
C LEU A 285 11.36 24.84 10.13
N GLU A 286 10.56 25.42 9.23
CA GLU A 286 10.33 26.87 9.15
C GLU A 286 9.57 27.42 10.37
N THR A 287 8.55 26.69 10.86
CA THR A 287 7.75 27.11 12.03
C THR A 287 8.46 26.85 13.36
N PHE A 288 9.05 25.67 13.53
CA PHE A 288 9.63 25.25 14.81
C PHE A 288 11.05 25.82 15.02
N ARG A 289 11.81 26.00 13.94
CA ARG A 289 13.21 26.49 13.93
C ARG A 289 14.07 25.82 15.02
N PRO A 290 14.30 24.50 14.93
CA PRO A 290 15.07 23.77 15.93
C PRO A 290 16.56 24.15 15.92
N GLN A 291 17.20 24.09 17.08
CA GLN A 291 18.66 24.23 17.23
C GLN A 291 19.37 22.88 17.06
N TYR A 292 18.74 21.81 17.54
CA TYR A 292 19.27 20.45 17.48
C TYR A 292 18.28 19.55 16.75
N ILE A 293 18.79 18.81 15.76
CA ILE A 293 18.01 17.82 15.02
C ILE A 293 18.64 16.45 15.26
N ILE A 294 17.83 15.48 15.66
CA ILE A 294 18.23 14.09 15.87
C ILE A 294 17.57 13.23 14.79
N LEU A 295 18.38 12.67 13.90
CA LEU A 295 17.94 11.73 12.87
C LEU A 295 17.99 10.32 13.45
N TYR A 296 16.86 9.85 13.99
CA TYR A 296 16.73 8.48 14.51
C TYR A 296 16.77 7.44 13.37
N HIS A 297 16.23 7.83 12.22
CA HIS A 297 16.40 7.14 10.94
C HIS A 297 17.10 8.08 9.97
N SER A 298 17.93 7.53 9.09
CA SER A 298 18.62 8.34 8.07
C SER A 298 17.89 8.26 6.73
N ASP A 299 17.47 9.40 6.19
CA ASP A 299 16.92 9.50 4.84
C ASP A 299 17.60 10.63 4.06
N VAL A 300 18.03 10.33 2.83
CA VAL A 300 18.78 11.27 1.98
C VAL A 300 17.95 12.50 1.63
N ALA A 301 16.64 12.32 1.43
CA ALA A 301 15.74 13.43 1.11
C ALA A 301 15.60 14.41 2.29
N ALA A 302 15.47 13.90 3.51
CA ALA A 302 15.36 14.72 4.71
C ALA A 302 16.65 15.51 4.98
N VAL A 303 17.83 14.88 4.80
CA VAL A 303 19.13 15.56 4.96
C VAL A 303 19.22 16.78 4.03
N ARG A 304 18.84 16.64 2.76
CA ARG A 304 18.86 17.76 1.81
C ARG A 304 17.85 18.85 2.13
N GLN A 305 16.69 18.50 2.67
CA GLN A 305 15.72 19.49 3.15
C GLN A 305 16.27 20.29 4.34
N ILE A 306 17.04 19.65 5.22
CA ILE A 306 17.73 20.32 6.32
C ILE A 306 18.84 21.24 5.79
N GLU A 307 19.63 20.80 4.80
CA GLU A 307 20.63 21.64 4.13
C GLU A 307 19.99 22.87 3.47
N LEU A 308 18.86 22.69 2.76
CA LEU A 308 18.11 23.80 2.17
C LEU A 308 17.55 24.74 3.23
N PHE A 309 17.11 24.21 4.38
CA PHE A 309 16.65 25.02 5.51
C PHE A 309 17.78 25.88 6.07
N GLU A 310 18.98 25.33 6.26
CA GLU A 310 20.15 26.10 6.72
C GLU A 310 20.49 27.23 5.73
N CYS A 311 20.42 26.97 4.41
CA CYS A 311 20.62 28.01 3.39
C CYS A 311 19.57 29.13 3.42
N LYS A 312 18.35 28.86 3.92
CA LYS A 312 17.28 29.87 4.03
C LYS A 312 17.40 30.74 5.30
N LYS A 313 18.20 30.33 6.28
CA LYS A 313 18.33 31.08 7.54
C LYS A 313 19.05 32.41 7.33
N GLN A 314 18.76 33.37 8.21
CA GLN A 314 19.53 34.60 8.30
C GLN A 314 20.89 34.33 8.97
N PRO A 315 21.95 35.08 8.61
CA PRO A 315 23.29 34.87 9.16
C PRO A 315 23.41 35.10 10.67
N ASP A 316 22.43 35.75 11.30
CA ASP A 316 22.39 36.01 12.75
C ASP A 316 21.82 34.85 13.58
N GLU A 317 21.32 33.78 12.95
CA GLU A 317 20.74 32.63 13.65
C GLU A 317 21.80 31.56 14.01
N PRO A 318 21.63 30.83 15.12
CA PRO A 318 22.53 29.74 15.47
C PRO A 318 22.46 28.59 14.45
N THR A 319 23.64 28.06 14.12
CA THR A 319 23.81 26.92 13.22
C THR A 319 23.09 25.69 13.76
N VAL A 320 22.35 24.97 12.93
CA VAL A 320 21.72 23.71 13.35
C VAL A 320 22.77 22.63 13.51
N LYS A 321 22.76 21.94 14.66
CA LYS A 321 23.52 20.70 14.83
C LYS A 321 22.64 19.48 14.55
N VAL A 322 23.12 18.60 13.68
CA VAL A 322 22.42 17.38 13.27
C VAL A 322 23.17 16.16 13.79
N TYR A 323 22.47 15.31 14.55
CA TYR A 323 22.99 14.04 15.05
C TYR A 323 22.41 12.87 14.25
N PHE A 324 23.27 11.99 13.73
CA PHE A 324 22.88 10.78 13.01
C PHE A 324 22.98 9.56 13.93
N LEU A 325 21.88 8.83 14.11
CA LEU A 325 21.90 7.53 14.81
C LEU A 325 21.88 6.39 13.78
N ILE A 326 23.05 5.86 13.46
CA ILE A 326 23.24 4.74 12.53
C ILE A 326 23.95 3.60 13.25
N HIS A 327 23.47 2.38 13.08
CA HIS A 327 24.20 1.20 13.53
C HIS A 327 25.26 0.80 12.49
N ASP A 328 26.52 0.79 12.91
CA ASP A 328 27.65 0.33 12.11
C ASP A 328 27.48 -1.14 11.68
N LYS A 329 27.79 -1.44 10.42
CA LYS A 329 27.77 -2.77 9.79
C LYS A 329 26.38 -3.44 9.80
N THR A 330 25.32 -2.63 9.69
CA THR A 330 23.95 -3.15 9.63
C THR A 330 23.27 -2.90 8.28
N VAL A 331 22.10 -3.53 8.11
CA VAL A 331 21.24 -3.35 6.93
C VAL A 331 20.80 -1.90 6.76
N GLU A 332 20.63 -1.15 7.85
CA GLU A 332 20.25 0.26 7.83
C GLU A 332 21.32 1.13 7.15
N GLU A 333 22.57 0.99 7.57
CA GLU A 333 23.72 1.68 6.97
C GLU A 333 23.89 1.29 5.50
N GLN A 334 23.87 -0.01 5.19
CA GLN A 334 24.01 -0.49 3.82
C GLN A 334 22.89 0.05 2.92
N ALA A 335 21.65 0.12 3.41
CA ALA A 335 20.53 0.68 2.66
C ALA A 335 20.71 2.18 2.37
N TYR A 336 21.25 2.94 3.32
CA TYR A 336 21.55 4.36 3.17
C TYR A 336 22.69 4.58 2.14
N LEU A 337 23.82 3.89 2.30
CA LEU A 337 24.98 3.98 1.39
C LEU A 337 24.64 3.54 -0.04
N THR A 338 23.88 2.45 -0.17
CA THR A 338 23.43 1.96 -1.49
C THR A 338 22.53 2.98 -2.19
N SER A 339 21.67 3.67 -1.44
CA SER A 339 20.79 4.71 -2.01
C SER A 339 21.61 5.90 -2.53
N LEU A 340 22.61 6.37 -1.77
CA LEU A 340 23.54 7.42 -2.21
C LEU A 340 24.34 6.99 -3.45
N ARG A 341 24.87 5.77 -3.45
CA ARG A 341 25.64 5.25 -4.59
C ARG A 341 24.82 5.18 -5.87
N ARG A 342 23.57 4.67 -5.79
CA ARG A 342 22.68 4.58 -6.94
C ARG A 342 22.33 5.95 -7.51
N GLU A 343 22.09 6.91 -6.63
CA GLU A 343 21.79 8.27 -7.06
C GLU A 343 22.98 8.92 -7.77
N LYS A 344 24.18 8.80 -7.20
CA LYS A 344 25.42 9.27 -7.85
C LYS A 344 25.60 8.66 -9.24
N GLN A 345 25.48 7.33 -9.35
CA GLN A 345 25.61 6.62 -10.62
C GLN A 345 24.55 7.05 -11.64
N ALA A 346 23.31 7.32 -11.20
CA ALA A 346 22.25 7.79 -12.07
C ALA A 346 22.56 9.19 -12.65
N PHE A 347 23.08 10.12 -11.85
CA PHE A 347 23.49 11.43 -12.33
C PHE A 347 24.69 11.37 -13.28
N GLU A 348 25.70 10.56 -12.97
CA GLU A 348 26.85 10.34 -13.85
C GLU A 348 26.40 9.78 -15.22
N LEU A 349 25.47 8.82 -15.21
CA LEU A 349 24.91 8.28 -16.44
C LEU A 349 24.14 9.33 -17.24
N LEU A 350 23.33 10.18 -16.58
CA LEU A 350 22.60 11.26 -17.26
C LEU A 350 23.55 12.28 -17.89
N ILE A 351 24.67 12.60 -17.24
CA ILE A 351 25.68 13.51 -17.79
C ILE A 351 26.34 12.86 -19.03
N GLN A 352 26.70 11.58 -18.94
CA GLN A 352 27.28 10.84 -20.07
C GLN A 352 26.31 10.74 -21.24
N THR A 353 25.05 10.36 -21.01
CA THR A 353 24.05 10.25 -22.09
C THR A 353 23.75 11.61 -22.70
N LYS A 354 23.63 12.68 -21.89
CA LYS A 354 23.47 14.04 -22.40
C LYS A 354 24.65 14.51 -23.24
N SER A 355 25.88 14.11 -22.90
CA SER A 355 27.08 14.48 -23.66
C SER A 355 27.15 13.80 -25.04
N VAL A 356 26.58 12.61 -25.17
CA VAL A 356 26.58 11.81 -26.41
C VAL A 356 25.34 12.06 -27.27
N MET A 357 24.21 12.38 -26.65
CA MET A 357 22.93 12.54 -27.33
C MET A 357 22.93 13.79 -28.22
N VAL A 358 22.82 13.57 -29.52
CA VAL A 358 22.49 14.62 -30.50
C VAL A 358 20.98 14.88 -30.40
N ILE A 359 20.59 16.04 -29.89
CA ILE A 359 19.17 16.45 -29.80
C ILE A 359 18.79 17.10 -31.13
N PRO A 360 17.85 16.53 -31.91
CA PRO A 360 17.32 17.18 -33.11
C PRO A 360 16.62 18.49 -32.74
N SER A 361 16.87 19.56 -33.49
CA SER A 361 16.35 20.92 -33.22
C SER A 361 14.82 21.02 -33.15
N TYR A 362 14.10 20.08 -33.74
CA TYR A 362 12.64 20.07 -33.83
C TYR A 362 11.93 19.45 -32.61
N GLN A 363 12.68 18.85 -31.67
CA GLN A 363 12.10 18.14 -30.52
C GLN A 363 11.68 19.08 -29.38
N ASP A 364 12.12 20.34 -29.42
CA ASP A 364 11.91 21.34 -28.36
C ASP A 364 10.48 21.94 -28.37
N GLY A 365 9.61 21.50 -29.29
CA GLY A 365 8.21 21.93 -29.39
C GLY A 365 8.00 23.42 -29.69
N LYS A 366 9.08 24.16 -30.00
CA LYS A 366 9.07 25.59 -30.32
C LYS A 366 8.76 25.91 -31.77
N THR A 367 8.73 24.89 -32.63
CA THR A 367 8.37 24.99 -34.04
C THR A 367 7.05 24.25 -34.25
N ASP A 368 6.03 24.94 -34.76
CA ASP A 368 4.68 24.43 -35.05
C ASP A 368 4.64 23.29 -36.11
N GLU A 369 5.80 22.81 -36.55
CA GLU A 369 5.95 21.82 -37.62
C GLU A 369 5.53 20.40 -37.21
N TYR A 370 5.31 20.13 -35.91
CA TYR A 370 5.16 18.76 -35.40
C TYR A 370 3.73 18.17 -35.40
N PHE A 371 2.74 18.85 -35.97
CA PHE A 371 1.37 18.29 -36.14
C PHE A 371 0.87 18.19 -37.59
N ASN A 372 1.61 18.71 -38.57
CA ASN A 372 1.15 18.74 -39.97
C ASN A 372 1.65 17.58 -40.83
N MET A 373 2.32 16.56 -40.27
CA MET A 373 2.80 15.43 -41.09
C MET A 373 1.70 14.45 -41.54
N ASN A 374 0.43 14.69 -41.17
CA ASN A 374 -0.76 13.98 -41.68
C ASN A 374 -1.90 14.91 -42.14
N LEU A 375 -1.62 16.22 -42.29
CA LEU A 375 -2.40 17.05 -43.20
C LEU A 375 -1.64 17.08 -44.52
N GLU A 376 -1.48 15.91 -45.15
CA GLU A 376 -1.88 15.89 -46.55
C GLU A 376 -3.39 16.20 -46.51
N ASP A 377 -3.71 17.50 -46.48
CA ASP A 377 -4.83 17.94 -47.28
C ASP A 377 -4.56 17.30 -48.63
N GLU A 378 -5.24 16.17 -48.90
CA GLU A 378 -5.61 15.82 -50.24
C GLU A 378 -6.20 17.12 -50.79
N GLU A 379 -5.34 17.90 -51.47
CA GLU A 379 -5.73 19.01 -52.29
C GLU A 379 -6.77 18.41 -53.20
N ASN A 380 -8.04 18.55 -52.83
CA ASN A 380 -9.13 18.17 -53.69
C ASN A 380 -8.80 18.85 -55.01
N PRO A 381 -8.54 18.12 -56.10
CA PRO A 381 -8.33 18.77 -57.37
C PRO A 381 -9.61 19.58 -57.57
N THR A 382 -9.47 20.90 -57.61
CA THR A 382 -10.58 21.82 -57.73
C THR A 382 -11.23 21.55 -59.07
N ASP A 383 -12.18 20.62 -59.06
CA ASP A 383 -12.91 20.20 -60.23
C ASP A 383 -13.84 21.36 -60.60
N THR A 384 -13.35 22.18 -61.51
CA THR A 384 -13.96 23.46 -61.94
C THR A 384 -15.18 23.25 -62.82
N ARG A 385 -15.70 22.02 -62.93
CA ARG A 385 -16.96 21.68 -63.62
C ARG A 385 -18.06 21.30 -62.62
N LYS A 386 -18.48 22.25 -61.79
CA LYS A 386 -19.80 22.19 -61.13
C LYS A 386 -20.90 22.61 -62.11
N ALA A 387 -21.35 21.67 -62.92
CA ALA A 387 -22.62 21.74 -63.64
C ALA A 387 -23.52 20.59 -63.16
N GLY A 388 -24.48 20.91 -62.29
CA GLY A 388 -25.58 20.00 -61.92
C GLY A 388 -25.51 19.39 -60.51
N GLY A 389 -26.12 20.07 -59.54
CA GLY A 389 -27.05 19.51 -58.55
C GLY A 389 -26.72 18.26 -57.71
N GLN A 390 -25.51 17.69 -57.71
CA GLN A 390 -25.14 16.60 -56.81
C GLN A 390 -24.25 17.12 -55.68
N THR A 391 -24.76 17.02 -54.45
CA THR A 391 -23.99 17.18 -53.21
C THR A 391 -22.88 16.15 -53.18
N GLN A 392 -21.64 16.57 -53.47
CA GLN A 392 -20.46 15.77 -53.18
C GLN A 392 -20.47 15.47 -51.67
N ALA A 393 -20.61 14.20 -51.31
CA ALA A 393 -20.49 13.77 -49.93
C ALA A 393 -19.06 14.05 -49.47
N THR A 394 -18.87 15.11 -48.67
CA THR A 394 -17.64 15.34 -47.93
C THR A 394 -17.31 14.06 -47.17
N LYS A 395 -16.20 13.40 -47.52
CA LYS A 395 -15.69 12.23 -46.77
C LYS A 395 -15.45 12.70 -45.33
N GLN A 396 -16.37 12.38 -44.43
CA GLN A 396 -16.20 12.66 -43.02
C GLN A 396 -15.01 11.86 -42.51
N LYS A 397 -14.16 12.49 -41.71
CA LYS A 397 -13.04 11.79 -41.07
C LYS A 397 -13.57 10.62 -40.25
N PRO A 398 -12.88 9.48 -40.21
CA PRO A 398 -13.34 8.32 -39.44
C PRO A 398 -13.32 8.63 -37.93
N VAL A 399 -14.47 8.53 -37.25
CA VAL A 399 -14.62 8.75 -35.78
C VAL A 399 -14.83 7.47 -34.97
N VAL A 400 -13.97 7.10 -34.03
CA VAL A 400 -14.14 5.90 -33.17
C VAL A 400 -14.47 6.34 -31.74
N ILE A 401 -15.49 5.71 -31.15
CA ILE A 401 -15.80 5.92 -29.72
C ILE A 401 -14.91 4.99 -28.90
N VAL A 402 -14.25 5.54 -27.90
CA VAL A 402 -13.30 4.83 -27.03
C VAL A 402 -13.71 5.01 -25.58
N ASP A 403 -13.72 3.92 -24.83
CA ASP A 403 -13.94 3.98 -23.38
C ASP A 403 -12.85 4.84 -22.71
N MET A 404 -13.24 5.76 -21.83
CA MET A 404 -12.31 6.53 -20.99
C MET A 404 -11.31 5.64 -20.23
N ARG A 405 -11.71 4.41 -19.88
CA ARG A 405 -10.83 3.45 -19.18
C ARG A 405 -9.66 2.96 -20.03
N GLU A 406 -9.82 2.95 -21.36
CA GLU A 406 -8.81 2.46 -22.31
C GLU A 406 -7.71 3.47 -22.63
N PHE A 407 -7.85 4.74 -22.22
CA PHE A 407 -6.79 5.76 -22.36
C PHE A 407 -5.53 5.49 -21.52
N ARG A 408 -5.56 4.46 -20.67
CA ARG A 408 -4.36 3.95 -20.00
C ARG A 408 -3.44 3.14 -20.92
N SER A 409 -3.92 2.77 -22.11
CA SER A 409 -3.18 2.01 -23.11
C SER A 409 -2.61 2.90 -24.22
N ASP A 410 -1.65 2.37 -24.98
CA ASP A 410 -1.03 3.11 -26.09
C ASP A 410 -1.90 3.16 -27.36
N LEU A 411 -2.94 2.33 -27.46
CA LEU A 411 -3.74 2.16 -28.68
C LEU A 411 -4.51 3.42 -29.10
N PRO A 412 -5.17 4.19 -28.20
CA PRO A 412 -5.82 5.44 -28.58
C PRO A 412 -4.86 6.45 -29.20
N ALA A 413 -3.65 6.61 -28.65
CA ALA A 413 -2.66 7.52 -29.22
C ALA A 413 -2.24 7.11 -30.65
N LEU A 414 -2.15 5.81 -30.90
CA LEU A 414 -1.82 5.24 -32.21
C LEU A 414 -2.95 5.40 -33.23
N LEU A 415 -4.20 5.24 -32.81
CA LEU A 415 -5.37 5.47 -33.66
C LEU A 415 -5.44 6.92 -34.13
N HIS A 416 -5.19 7.87 -33.21
CA HIS A 416 -5.14 9.29 -33.55
C HIS A 416 -4.00 9.59 -34.52
N LYS A 417 -2.82 8.99 -34.30
CA LYS A 417 -1.68 9.10 -35.22
C LYS A 417 -2.02 8.58 -36.62
N ASN A 418 -2.84 7.55 -36.75
CA ASN A 418 -3.29 7.00 -38.04
C ASN A 418 -4.46 7.79 -38.68
N GLY A 419 -4.79 8.98 -38.17
CA GLY A 419 -5.81 9.85 -38.77
C GLY A 419 -7.26 9.49 -38.42
N ILE A 420 -7.48 8.64 -37.41
CA ILE A 420 -8.80 8.34 -36.87
C ILE A 420 -9.11 9.32 -35.74
N ASN A 421 -10.21 10.05 -35.85
CA ASN A 421 -10.67 10.92 -34.76
C ASN A 421 -11.25 10.06 -33.62
N ILE A 422 -11.00 10.46 -32.38
CA ILE A 422 -11.36 9.68 -31.19
C ILE A 422 -12.34 10.47 -30.35
N GLU A 423 -13.43 9.82 -29.96
CA GLU A 423 -14.41 10.36 -29.04
C GLU A 423 -14.35 9.59 -27.70
N PRO A 424 -13.83 10.22 -26.63
CA PRO A 424 -13.75 9.60 -25.31
C PRO A 424 -15.14 9.61 -24.64
N VAL A 425 -15.71 8.43 -24.39
CA VAL A 425 -17.03 8.29 -23.73
C VAL A 425 -16.98 7.13 -22.75
N THR A 426 -17.58 7.24 -21.56
CA THR A 426 -17.70 6.11 -20.64
C THR A 426 -18.79 5.15 -21.10
N ILE A 427 -18.39 4.04 -21.72
CA ILE A 427 -19.31 3.00 -22.19
C ILE A 427 -19.31 1.80 -21.25
N THR A 428 -20.46 1.15 -21.07
CA THR A 428 -20.58 -0.04 -20.21
C THR A 428 -20.28 -1.34 -20.96
N ILE A 429 -20.49 -1.35 -22.29
CA ILE A 429 -20.37 -2.54 -23.15
C ILE A 429 -19.27 -2.34 -24.18
N GLY A 430 -18.19 -3.12 -24.05
CA GLY A 430 -17.02 -3.09 -24.93
C GLY A 430 -16.09 -1.91 -24.67
N ASP A 431 -14.98 -1.91 -25.41
CA ASP A 431 -13.87 -0.96 -25.21
C ASP A 431 -13.78 0.07 -26.36
N TYR A 432 -14.06 -0.39 -27.58
CA TYR A 432 -14.04 0.43 -28.80
C TYR A 432 -15.29 0.17 -29.63
N ILE A 433 -15.95 1.22 -30.09
CA ILE A 433 -17.06 1.13 -31.04
C ILE A 433 -16.59 1.74 -32.36
N LEU A 434 -16.37 0.87 -33.35
CA LEU A 434 -15.83 1.28 -34.65
C LEU A 434 -16.91 1.83 -35.57
N THR A 435 -18.10 1.22 -35.50
CA THR A 435 -19.29 1.51 -36.30
C THR A 435 -20.52 1.16 -35.46
N PRO A 436 -21.75 1.62 -35.80
CA PRO A 436 -22.96 1.29 -35.02
C PRO A 436 -23.18 -0.23 -34.81
N ASP A 437 -22.66 -1.05 -35.73
CA ASP A 437 -22.78 -2.50 -35.71
C ASP A 437 -21.62 -3.24 -35.01
N ILE A 438 -20.45 -2.61 -34.90
CA ILE A 438 -19.19 -3.26 -34.54
C ILE A 438 -18.67 -2.72 -33.22
N CYS A 439 -18.70 -3.59 -32.23
CA CYS A 439 -18.12 -3.39 -30.92
C CYS A 439 -16.89 -4.30 -30.79
N VAL A 440 -15.80 -3.76 -30.24
CA VAL A 440 -14.57 -4.47 -29.96
C VAL A 440 -14.31 -4.44 -28.46
N GLU A 441 -14.09 -5.62 -27.87
CA GLU A 441 -13.43 -5.77 -26.57
C GLU A 441 -11.96 -6.11 -26.83
N ARG A 442 -11.06 -5.30 -26.28
CA ARG A 442 -9.62 -5.51 -26.36
C ARG A 442 -9.16 -6.28 -25.13
N LYS A 443 -8.38 -7.35 -25.34
CA LYS A 443 -7.80 -8.14 -24.25
C LYS A 443 -6.32 -8.38 -24.47
N SER A 444 -5.51 -8.01 -23.47
CA SER A 444 -4.14 -8.49 -23.39
C SER A 444 -4.12 -10.00 -23.10
N LEU A 445 -3.03 -10.69 -23.44
CA LEU A 445 -2.92 -12.13 -23.17
C LEU A 445 -3.07 -12.48 -21.67
N SER A 446 -2.50 -11.66 -20.78
CA SER A 446 -2.65 -11.82 -19.33
C SER A 446 -4.10 -11.67 -18.88
N ASP A 447 -4.78 -10.64 -19.36
CA ASP A 447 -6.18 -10.37 -19.00
C ASP A 447 -7.12 -11.41 -19.59
N LEU A 448 -6.80 -11.97 -20.76
CA LEU A 448 -7.56 -13.06 -21.38
C LEU A 448 -7.55 -14.29 -20.47
N ILE A 449 -6.37 -14.71 -20.01
CA ILE A 449 -6.22 -15.86 -19.11
C ILE A 449 -6.95 -15.60 -17.79
N GLY A 450 -6.75 -14.41 -17.21
CA GLY A 450 -7.42 -14.02 -15.96
C GLY A 450 -8.95 -14.00 -16.07
N SER A 451 -9.47 -13.42 -17.16
CA SER A 451 -10.92 -13.28 -17.39
C SER A 451 -11.62 -14.58 -17.82
N LEU A 452 -10.91 -15.49 -18.50
CA LEU A 452 -11.39 -16.85 -18.78
C LEU A 452 -11.48 -17.69 -17.50
N ASN A 453 -10.52 -17.54 -16.59
CA ASN A 453 -10.51 -18.28 -15.33
C ASN A 453 -11.55 -17.76 -14.33
N SER A 454 -11.80 -16.45 -14.30
CA SER A 454 -12.86 -15.86 -13.46
C SER A 454 -14.26 -15.97 -14.05
N GLY A 455 -14.39 -16.33 -15.32
CA GLY A 455 -15.66 -16.35 -16.05
C GLY A 455 -16.16 -14.96 -16.47
N ARG A 456 -15.45 -13.88 -16.12
CA ARG A 456 -15.81 -12.49 -16.47
C ARG A 456 -15.96 -12.29 -17.97
N LEU A 457 -15.09 -12.90 -18.78
CA LEU A 457 -15.12 -12.73 -20.24
C LEU A 457 -16.44 -13.23 -20.84
N PHE A 458 -17.01 -14.31 -20.30
CA PHE A 458 -18.26 -14.87 -20.78
C PHE A 458 -19.44 -13.90 -20.59
N ALA A 459 -19.51 -13.23 -19.44
CA ALA A 459 -20.50 -12.19 -19.19
C ALA A 459 -20.32 -11.00 -20.14
N GLN A 460 -19.08 -10.55 -20.36
CA GLN A 460 -18.76 -9.48 -21.31
C GLN A 460 -19.21 -9.84 -22.74
N CYS A 461 -18.88 -11.04 -23.22
CA CYS A 461 -19.33 -11.51 -24.53
C CYS A 461 -20.85 -11.61 -24.64
N THR A 462 -21.53 -11.99 -23.55
CA THR A 462 -23.00 -12.04 -23.51
C THR A 462 -23.61 -10.66 -23.71
N HIS A 463 -23.10 -9.65 -23.00
CA HIS A 463 -23.56 -8.26 -23.15
C HIS A 463 -23.28 -7.72 -24.56
N MET A 464 -22.07 -7.97 -25.10
CA MET A 464 -21.72 -7.53 -26.46
C MET A 464 -22.61 -8.17 -27.54
N CYS A 465 -22.88 -9.48 -27.45
CA CYS A 465 -23.71 -10.18 -28.45
C CYS A 465 -25.19 -9.78 -28.42
N ARG A 466 -25.66 -9.24 -27.28
CA ARG A 466 -27.03 -8.70 -27.13
C ARG A 466 -27.15 -7.30 -27.74
N ALA A 467 -26.16 -6.45 -27.49
CA ALA A 467 -26.19 -5.05 -27.91
C ALA A 467 -25.79 -4.84 -29.38
N TYR A 468 -24.77 -5.57 -29.86
CA TYR A 468 -24.17 -5.30 -31.17
C TYR A 468 -24.34 -6.43 -32.16
N SER A 469 -24.38 -6.08 -33.45
CA SER A 469 -24.63 -7.05 -34.50
C SER A 469 -23.41 -7.91 -34.82
N ARG A 470 -22.20 -7.32 -34.71
CA ARG A 470 -20.90 -7.93 -35.00
C ARG A 470 -19.90 -7.67 -33.85
N PRO A 471 -19.98 -8.44 -32.76
CA PRO A 471 -19.03 -8.30 -31.66
C PRO A 471 -17.67 -8.94 -32.03
N ILE A 472 -16.59 -8.21 -31.73
CA ILE A 472 -15.22 -8.64 -31.96
C ILE A 472 -14.50 -8.72 -30.61
N LEU A 473 -13.85 -9.84 -30.35
CA LEU A 473 -12.87 -9.96 -29.27
C LEU A 473 -11.48 -9.88 -29.90
N LEU A 474 -10.80 -8.77 -29.63
CA LEU A 474 -9.44 -8.51 -30.09
C LEU A 474 -8.44 -8.99 -29.02
N ILE A 475 -7.61 -9.96 -29.39
CA ILE A 475 -6.53 -10.47 -28.54
C ILE A 475 -5.22 -9.86 -29.05
N GLU A 476 -4.64 -8.98 -28.23
CA GLU A 476 -3.42 -8.26 -28.55
C GLU A 476 -2.21 -8.91 -27.85
N PHE A 477 -1.15 -9.13 -28.62
CA PHE A 477 0.14 -9.62 -28.12
C PHE A 477 1.14 -8.47 -27.91
N ASP A 478 2.10 -8.73 -27.03
CA ASP A 478 3.24 -7.85 -26.81
C ASP A 478 4.26 -8.02 -27.93
N GLN A 479 4.76 -6.90 -28.47
CA GLN A 479 5.72 -6.85 -29.59
C GLN A 479 6.99 -7.64 -29.29
N ASN A 480 7.39 -7.69 -28.02
CA ASN A 480 8.63 -8.33 -27.59
C ASN A 480 8.45 -9.83 -27.31
N LYS A 481 7.24 -10.39 -27.48
CA LYS A 481 6.94 -11.79 -27.16
C LYS A 481 6.58 -12.57 -28.42
N PRO A 482 6.97 -13.85 -28.50
CA PRO A 482 6.63 -14.68 -29.64
C PRO A 482 5.11 -14.89 -29.70
N PHE A 483 4.55 -14.80 -30.91
CA PHE A 483 3.12 -14.96 -31.21
C PHE A 483 2.69 -16.43 -31.09
N HIS A 484 2.61 -16.96 -29.86
CA HIS A 484 2.16 -18.33 -29.61
C HIS A 484 1.28 -18.40 -28.36
N LEU A 485 0.09 -18.98 -28.53
CA LEU A 485 -0.78 -19.40 -27.42
C LEU A 485 -0.34 -20.74 -26.82
N GLN A 486 0.46 -21.53 -27.56
CA GLN A 486 0.87 -22.88 -27.19
C GLN A 486 2.05 -22.86 -26.21
N GLY A 487 1.76 -23.17 -24.95
CA GLY A 487 2.24 -24.35 -24.21
C GLY A 487 3.73 -24.61 -23.99
N ASN A 488 4.66 -24.10 -24.79
CA ASN A 488 6.09 -24.30 -24.54
C ASN A 488 6.66 -23.18 -23.67
N PHE A 489 6.05 -22.99 -22.49
CA PHE A 489 6.77 -22.38 -21.39
C PHE A 489 7.87 -23.36 -21.01
N PHE A 490 9.11 -23.01 -21.33
CA PHE A 490 10.34 -23.82 -21.16
C PHE A 490 10.62 -24.23 -19.69
N VAL A 491 9.68 -24.03 -18.76
CA VAL A 491 9.83 -24.23 -17.31
C VAL A 491 8.67 -25.01 -16.67
N SER A 492 7.53 -25.24 -17.32
CA SER A 492 6.41 -25.96 -16.70
C SER A 492 5.77 -27.00 -17.62
N THR A 493 5.84 -28.27 -17.22
CA THR A 493 5.19 -29.44 -17.84
C THR A 493 3.69 -29.54 -17.53
N ASP A 494 3.01 -28.43 -17.26
CA ASP A 494 1.65 -28.46 -16.74
C ASP A 494 0.61 -28.19 -17.84
N MET A 495 -0.43 -29.02 -17.86
CA MET A 495 -1.54 -29.12 -18.82
C MET A 495 -2.37 -27.84 -19.03
N SER A 496 -2.00 -26.72 -18.39
CA SER A 496 -2.79 -25.48 -18.31
C SER A 496 -2.97 -24.77 -19.66
N GLY A 497 -2.05 -24.93 -20.61
CA GLY A 497 -2.21 -24.37 -21.96
C GLY A 497 -3.38 -25.00 -22.74
N ALA A 498 -3.62 -26.30 -22.53
CA ALA A 498 -4.74 -27.01 -23.13
C ALA A 498 -6.08 -26.51 -22.56
N ASP A 499 -6.13 -26.18 -21.27
CA ASP A 499 -7.35 -25.67 -20.61
C ASP A 499 -7.79 -24.32 -21.19
N ILE A 500 -6.86 -23.42 -21.50
CA ILE A 500 -7.18 -22.11 -22.09
C ILE A 500 -7.75 -22.29 -23.49
N GLN A 501 -7.13 -23.16 -24.29
CA GLN A 501 -7.61 -23.45 -25.64
C GLN A 501 -9.01 -24.08 -25.61
N GLN A 502 -9.26 -25.02 -24.70
CA GLN A 502 -10.58 -25.64 -24.52
C GLN A 502 -11.64 -24.62 -24.09
N LYS A 503 -11.31 -23.73 -23.15
CA LYS A 503 -12.23 -22.66 -22.72
C LYS A 503 -12.53 -21.67 -23.84
N LEU A 504 -11.53 -21.32 -24.66
CA LEU A 504 -11.72 -20.45 -25.81
C LEU A 504 -12.59 -21.13 -26.88
N GLN A 505 -12.38 -22.43 -27.13
CA GLN A 505 -13.23 -23.23 -28.02
C GLN A 505 -14.68 -23.25 -27.52
N LEU A 506 -14.89 -23.52 -26.24
CA LEU A 506 -16.22 -23.49 -25.62
C LEU A 506 -16.90 -22.13 -25.80
N LEU A 507 -16.15 -21.04 -25.63
CA LEU A 507 -16.65 -19.68 -25.82
C LEU A 507 -17.07 -19.44 -27.28
N THR A 508 -16.29 -19.88 -28.26
CA THR A 508 -16.65 -19.74 -29.68
C THR A 508 -17.86 -20.59 -30.09
N ILE A 509 -18.06 -21.74 -29.47
CA ILE A 509 -19.23 -22.60 -29.71
C ILE A 509 -20.49 -21.92 -29.15
N HIS A 510 -20.41 -21.32 -27.97
CA HIS A 510 -21.55 -20.66 -27.33
C HIS A 510 -21.95 -19.36 -28.04
N PHE A 511 -20.99 -18.60 -28.58
CA PHE A 511 -21.24 -17.32 -29.25
C PHE A 511 -20.85 -17.37 -30.73
N PRO A 512 -21.69 -17.91 -31.63
CA PRO A 512 -21.35 -18.08 -33.05
C PRO A 512 -21.18 -16.76 -33.81
N ARG A 513 -21.74 -15.66 -33.28
CA ARG A 513 -21.62 -14.30 -33.85
C ARG A 513 -20.30 -13.62 -33.46
N LEU A 514 -19.66 -14.06 -32.38
CA LEU A 514 -18.42 -13.46 -31.91
C LEU A 514 -17.27 -13.78 -32.87
N LYS A 515 -16.52 -12.74 -33.26
CA LYS A 515 -15.32 -12.88 -34.07
C LYS A 515 -14.08 -12.71 -33.21
N LEU A 516 -13.18 -13.68 -33.27
CA LEU A 516 -11.86 -13.59 -32.65
C LEU A 516 -10.88 -12.98 -33.65
N VAL A 517 -10.20 -11.92 -33.24
CA VAL A 517 -9.17 -11.25 -34.01
C VAL A 517 -7.88 -11.27 -33.19
N TRP A 518 -6.77 -11.61 -33.81
CA TRP A 518 -5.47 -11.66 -33.17
C TRP A 518 -4.60 -10.57 -33.79
N SER A 519 -4.01 -9.70 -32.96
CA SER A 519 -3.07 -8.68 -33.42
C SER A 519 -1.69 -8.89 -32.77
N PRO A 520 -0.60 -8.89 -33.55
CA PRO A 520 0.75 -9.08 -33.02
C PRO A 520 1.30 -7.85 -32.31
N SER A 521 0.74 -6.67 -32.58
CA SER A 521 1.16 -5.41 -31.97
C SER A 521 0.03 -4.37 -31.96
N PRO A 522 0.06 -3.40 -31.03
CA PRO A 522 -0.86 -2.25 -31.04
C PRO A 522 -0.82 -1.45 -32.36
N TYR A 523 0.33 -1.38 -33.04
CA TYR A 523 0.45 -0.73 -34.34
C TYR A 523 -0.39 -1.44 -35.41
N ALA A 524 -0.31 -2.77 -35.46
CA ALA A 524 -1.12 -3.58 -36.36
C ALA A 524 -2.61 -3.52 -36.00
N THR A 525 -2.95 -3.41 -34.72
CA THR A 525 -4.34 -3.15 -34.29
C THR A 525 -4.88 -1.84 -34.88
N ALA A 526 -4.08 -0.76 -34.83
CA ALA A 526 -4.49 0.54 -35.32
C ALA A 526 -4.70 0.55 -36.85
N GLU A 527 -3.84 -0.15 -37.59
CA GLU A 527 -4.00 -0.39 -39.03
C GLU A 527 -5.26 -1.22 -39.33
N LEU A 528 -5.48 -2.30 -38.58
CA LEU A 528 -6.69 -3.11 -38.71
C LEU A 528 -7.97 -2.31 -38.46
N PHE A 529 -7.97 -1.41 -37.46
CA PHE A 529 -9.13 -0.55 -37.19
C PHE A 529 -9.39 0.43 -38.32
N TYR A 530 -8.33 0.96 -38.94
CA TYR A 530 -8.44 1.79 -40.13
C TYR A 530 -9.09 1.00 -41.27
N GLU A 531 -8.61 -0.20 -41.58
CA GLU A 531 -9.17 -1.07 -42.62
C GLU A 531 -10.62 -1.48 -42.34
N LEU A 532 -10.94 -1.90 -41.11
CA LEU A 532 -12.29 -2.29 -40.71
C LEU A 532 -13.31 -1.17 -40.83
N LYS A 533 -12.83 0.07 -40.88
CA LYS A 533 -13.68 1.25 -40.96
C LYS A 533 -13.87 1.78 -42.37
N GLN A 534 -13.01 1.41 -43.30
CA GLN A 534 -13.15 1.81 -44.69
C GLN A 534 -14.52 1.39 -45.25
N GLY A 535 -15.23 2.36 -45.84
CA GLY A 535 -16.53 2.12 -46.46
C GLY A 535 -17.70 1.89 -45.49
N ARG A 536 -17.53 2.15 -44.18
CA ARG A 536 -18.61 2.03 -43.17
C ARG A 536 -19.00 3.37 -42.57
N LYS A 537 -20.21 3.44 -41.98
CA LYS A 537 -20.72 4.63 -41.30
C LYS A 537 -20.02 4.83 -39.94
N ASN A 538 -19.86 6.08 -39.55
CA ASN A 538 -19.38 6.45 -38.22
C ASN A 538 -20.42 6.08 -37.13
N PRO A 539 -19.97 5.74 -35.92
CA PRO A 539 -20.83 5.51 -34.76
C PRO A 539 -21.40 6.83 -34.21
N ASN A 540 -22.56 6.75 -33.55
CA ASN A 540 -23.20 7.88 -32.87
C ASN A 540 -23.02 7.74 -31.35
N VAL A 541 -22.61 8.83 -30.68
CA VAL A 541 -22.38 8.85 -29.23
C VAL A 541 -23.67 8.64 -28.43
N GLU A 542 -24.76 9.30 -28.86
CA GLU A 542 -26.04 9.24 -28.15
C GLU A 542 -26.63 7.83 -28.11
N GLU A 543 -26.54 7.08 -29.22
CA GLU A 543 -27.01 5.69 -29.30
C GLU A 543 -26.18 4.77 -28.39
N ALA A 544 -24.86 4.96 -28.34
CA ALA A 544 -23.96 4.19 -27.47
C ALA A 544 -24.23 4.43 -25.97
N LEU A 545 -24.58 5.66 -25.60
CA LEU A 545 -24.97 6.03 -24.24
C LEU A 545 -26.34 5.45 -23.87
N ALA A 546 -27.32 5.51 -24.78
CA ALA A 546 -28.65 4.95 -24.55
C ALA A 546 -28.61 3.43 -24.31
N LEU A 547 -27.79 2.71 -25.08
CA LEU A 547 -27.55 1.27 -24.88
C LEU A 547 -26.89 0.94 -23.54
N SER A 548 -26.21 1.90 -22.92
CA SER A 548 -25.51 1.74 -21.64
C SER A 548 -26.42 2.00 -20.42
N GLY A 549 -27.60 2.62 -20.61
CA GLY A 549 -28.39 3.26 -19.55
C GLY A 549 -29.39 2.38 -18.78
N GLU A 550 -29.53 1.08 -19.05
CA GLU A 550 -30.56 0.26 -18.38
C GLU A 550 -30.32 0.03 -16.86
N ASN A 551 -29.15 0.40 -16.30
CA ASN A 551 -28.78 0.15 -14.89
C ASN A 551 -28.70 1.41 -14.01
N THR A 552 -29.12 2.59 -14.49
CA THR A 552 -28.87 3.89 -13.82
C THR A 552 -29.66 4.12 -12.53
N SER A 553 -30.62 3.26 -12.18
CA SER A 553 -31.34 3.38 -10.89
C SER A 553 -30.44 3.08 -9.69
N ASP A 554 -29.36 2.34 -9.88
CA ASP A 554 -28.40 2.02 -8.82
C ASP A 554 -27.37 3.14 -8.60
N ASP A 555 -27.09 3.98 -9.62
CA ASP A 555 -26.05 5.03 -9.57
C ASP A 555 -26.41 6.21 -8.66
N MET A 556 -27.70 6.53 -8.49
CA MET A 556 -28.13 7.71 -7.71
C MET A 556 -27.99 7.54 -6.18
N ASN A 557 -27.76 6.32 -5.68
CA ASN A 557 -27.57 6.05 -4.25
C ASN A 557 -26.10 6.10 -3.80
N TYR A 558 -25.15 6.21 -4.72
CA TYR A 558 -23.72 6.26 -4.40
C TYR A 558 -23.27 7.58 -3.76
N GLU A 559 -24.03 8.66 -3.92
CA GLU A 559 -23.59 10.00 -3.48
C GLU A 559 -23.73 10.25 -1.97
N ARG A 560 -24.55 9.46 -1.25
CA ARG A 560 -24.79 9.69 0.19
C ARG A 560 -23.98 8.78 1.12
N CYS A 561 -23.54 7.63 0.63
CA CYS A 561 -22.83 6.64 1.42
C CYS A 561 -21.36 6.53 0.98
N ASN A 562 -20.46 6.24 1.92
CA ASN A 562 -19.09 5.92 1.57
C ASN A 562 -19.05 4.68 0.66
N THR A 563 -18.51 4.84 -0.56
CA THR A 563 -18.42 3.78 -1.58
C THR A 563 -17.72 2.53 -1.05
N LEU A 564 -16.72 2.68 -0.17
CA LEU A 564 -15.99 1.56 0.42
C LEU A 564 -16.88 0.73 1.34
N VAL A 565 -17.74 1.39 2.13
CA VAL A 565 -18.68 0.71 3.02
C VAL A 565 -19.75 0.00 2.20
N HIS A 566 -20.27 0.65 1.17
CA HIS A 566 -21.25 0.03 0.27
C HIS A 566 -20.70 -1.24 -0.40
N ASP A 567 -19.48 -1.19 -0.97
CA ASP A 567 -18.84 -2.36 -1.59
C ASP A 567 -18.54 -3.47 -0.56
N PHE A 568 -18.16 -3.11 0.66
CA PHE A 568 -17.95 -4.08 1.73
C PHE A 568 -19.26 -4.78 2.14
N VAL A 569 -20.31 -4.01 2.39
CA VAL A 569 -21.62 -4.50 2.80
C VAL A 569 -22.25 -5.36 1.70
N GLN A 570 -22.10 -4.99 0.43
CA GLN A 570 -22.57 -5.78 -0.72
C GLN A 570 -21.95 -7.18 -0.78
N LYS A 571 -20.72 -7.35 -0.27
CA LYS A 571 -20.01 -8.64 -0.25
C LYS A 571 -20.38 -9.51 0.95
N LEU A 572 -21.15 -9.00 1.91
CA LEU A 572 -21.54 -9.79 3.08
C LEU A 572 -22.63 -10.82 2.71
N PRO A 573 -22.48 -12.08 3.14
CA PRO A 573 -23.52 -13.09 3.01
C PRO A 573 -24.84 -12.61 3.65
N GLY A 574 -25.95 -12.82 2.93
CA GLY A 574 -27.28 -12.36 3.37
C GLY A 574 -27.66 -10.96 2.87
N ILE A 575 -26.74 -10.22 2.25
CA ILE A 575 -27.01 -8.92 1.66
C ILE A 575 -27.23 -9.07 0.14
N THR A 576 -28.31 -8.49 -0.36
CA THR A 576 -28.76 -8.51 -1.74
C THR A 576 -28.96 -7.07 -2.24
N SER A 577 -28.97 -6.87 -3.57
CA SER A 577 -29.21 -5.55 -4.16
C SER A 577 -30.53 -4.90 -3.73
N LYS A 578 -31.49 -5.70 -3.24
CA LYS A 578 -32.81 -5.23 -2.76
C LYS A 578 -32.83 -4.85 -1.28
N ASN A 579 -31.94 -5.40 -0.47
CA ASN A 579 -31.91 -5.15 0.98
C ASN A 579 -30.80 -4.16 1.37
N ILE A 580 -29.77 -3.98 0.55
CA ILE A 580 -28.63 -3.10 0.84
C ILE A 580 -29.05 -1.66 1.10
N THR A 581 -29.96 -1.11 0.31
CA THR A 581 -30.46 0.26 0.50
C THR A 581 -31.17 0.42 1.84
N ARG A 582 -31.89 -0.61 2.30
CA ARG A 582 -32.55 -0.62 3.61
C ARG A 582 -31.55 -0.70 4.76
N VAL A 583 -30.54 -1.56 4.63
CA VAL A 583 -29.45 -1.69 5.61
C VAL A 583 -28.65 -0.38 5.72
N MET A 584 -28.31 0.23 4.58
CA MET A 584 -27.54 1.48 4.55
C MET A 584 -28.34 2.68 5.05
N ASN A 585 -29.65 2.75 4.78
CA ASN A 585 -30.50 3.85 5.27
C ASN A 585 -30.79 3.76 6.77
N ARG A 586 -30.88 2.55 7.33
CA ARG A 586 -31.15 2.32 8.76
C ARG A 586 -29.87 2.20 9.60
N GLY A 587 -28.75 1.84 8.99
CA GLY A 587 -27.45 1.68 9.64
C GLY A 587 -26.71 3.02 9.78
N ILE A 588 -26.10 3.24 10.95
CA ILE A 588 -25.32 4.45 11.24
C ILE A 588 -23.82 4.21 10.99
N SER A 589 -23.28 3.09 11.49
CA SER A 589 -21.88 2.66 11.34
C SER A 589 -21.76 1.14 11.25
N LEU A 590 -20.62 0.64 10.75
CA LEU A 590 -20.30 -0.79 10.75
C LEU A 590 -20.20 -1.35 12.17
N ASP A 591 -19.66 -0.58 13.12
CA ASP A 591 -19.58 -1.02 14.52
C ASP A 591 -20.97 -1.21 15.13
N HIS A 592 -21.89 -0.30 14.78
CA HIS A 592 -23.28 -0.44 15.17
C HIS A 592 -23.90 -1.73 14.60
N LEU A 593 -23.61 -2.08 13.35
CA LEU A 593 -24.09 -3.34 12.75
C LEU A 593 -23.61 -4.57 13.53
N ILE A 594 -22.40 -4.54 14.09
CA ILE A 594 -21.84 -5.64 14.91
C ILE A 594 -22.51 -5.71 16.29
N THR A 595 -23.05 -4.60 16.81
CA THR A 595 -23.72 -4.61 18.12
C THR A 595 -25.18 -5.06 18.08
N LEU A 596 -25.80 -5.14 16.89
CA LEU A 596 -27.22 -5.45 16.73
C LEU A 596 -27.55 -6.92 17.03
N THR A 597 -28.73 -7.14 17.62
CA THR A 597 -29.24 -8.50 17.86
C THR A 597 -29.84 -9.10 16.59
N GLN A 598 -29.94 -10.43 16.54
CA GLN A 598 -30.53 -11.15 15.41
C GLN A 598 -31.97 -10.70 15.08
N GLU A 599 -32.76 -10.33 16.10
CA GLU A 599 -34.13 -9.85 15.93
C GLU A 599 -34.17 -8.48 15.23
N GLN A 600 -33.29 -7.57 15.63
CA GLN A 600 -33.16 -6.24 15.01
C GLN A 600 -32.69 -6.33 13.56
N LEU A 601 -31.75 -7.24 13.26
CA LEU A 601 -31.33 -7.50 11.88
C LEU A 601 -32.46 -8.09 11.03
N THR A 602 -33.29 -8.94 11.62
CA THR A 602 -34.48 -9.49 10.94
C THR A 602 -35.49 -8.40 10.62
N GLU A 603 -35.70 -7.43 11.52
CA GLU A 603 -36.55 -6.28 11.29
C GLU A 603 -35.99 -5.34 10.21
N MET A 604 -34.67 -5.21 10.13
CA MET A 604 -34.01 -4.39 9.09
C MET A 604 -34.08 -5.01 7.69
N ILE A 605 -33.88 -6.32 7.58
CA ILE A 605 -33.79 -7.02 6.29
C ILE A 605 -35.16 -7.56 5.84
N GLU A 606 -36.08 -7.77 6.79
CA GLU A 606 -37.42 -8.35 6.61
C GLU A 606 -37.40 -9.82 6.11
N ASN A 607 -36.22 -10.45 6.12
CA ASN A 607 -36.03 -11.86 5.78
C ASN A 607 -35.22 -12.56 6.89
N LYS A 608 -35.82 -13.59 7.49
CA LYS A 608 -35.23 -14.35 8.61
C LYS A 608 -33.96 -15.11 8.20
N ASN A 609 -33.95 -15.73 7.03
CA ASN A 609 -32.83 -16.56 6.60
C ASN A 609 -31.60 -15.71 6.28
N GLU A 610 -31.80 -14.58 5.59
CA GLU A 610 -30.73 -13.63 5.28
C GLU A 610 -30.16 -12.99 6.55
N ALA A 611 -31.02 -12.59 7.48
CA ALA A 611 -30.60 -12.03 8.76
C ALA A 611 -29.83 -13.04 9.63
N GLU A 612 -30.23 -14.31 9.63
CA GLU A 612 -29.49 -15.37 10.33
C GLU A 612 -28.09 -15.58 9.73
N THR A 613 -27.98 -15.59 8.39
CA THR A 613 -26.67 -15.70 7.73
C THR A 613 -25.77 -14.51 8.00
N LEU A 614 -26.34 -13.29 8.04
CA LEU A 614 -25.61 -12.08 8.37
C LEU A 614 -25.16 -12.06 9.84
N TYR A 615 -26.03 -12.47 10.76
CA TYR A 615 -25.70 -12.56 12.17
C TYR A 615 -24.61 -13.62 12.43
N ALA A 616 -24.71 -14.76 11.75
CA ALA A 616 -23.71 -15.82 11.83
C ALA A 616 -22.33 -15.35 11.36
N ILE A 617 -22.22 -14.63 10.25
CA ILE A 617 -20.91 -14.18 9.75
C ILE A 617 -20.26 -13.11 10.66
N LEU A 618 -21.06 -12.30 11.36
CA LEU A 618 -20.56 -11.25 12.24
C LEU A 618 -20.09 -11.78 13.61
N HIS A 619 -20.83 -12.74 14.20
CA HIS A 619 -20.59 -13.17 15.58
C HIS A 619 -19.92 -14.54 15.73
N VAL A 620 -19.97 -15.40 14.71
CA VAL A 620 -19.33 -16.71 14.79
C VAL A 620 -17.83 -16.55 14.56
N LYS A 621 -17.04 -16.77 15.61
CA LYS A 621 -15.59 -16.85 15.48
C LYS A 621 -15.22 -17.93 14.47
N ALA A 622 -14.50 -17.55 13.43
CA ALA A 622 -13.98 -18.48 12.44
C ALA A 622 -13.17 -19.58 13.15
N LYS A 623 -13.68 -20.80 13.18
CA LYS A 623 -12.88 -21.97 13.55
C LYS A 623 -11.97 -22.28 12.35
N PRO A 624 -10.68 -22.58 12.56
CA PRO A 624 -9.83 -23.02 11.48
C PRO A 624 -10.49 -24.24 10.84
N ALA A 625 -10.58 -24.26 9.51
CA ALA A 625 -11.15 -25.37 8.77
C ALA A 625 -10.50 -26.65 9.30
N GLU A 626 -11.29 -27.46 10.03
CA GLU A 626 -10.81 -28.72 10.56
C GLU A 626 -10.29 -29.51 9.36
N ALA A 627 -9.00 -29.83 9.38
CA ALA A 627 -8.43 -30.76 8.43
C ALA A 627 -9.31 -32.00 8.46
N ASP A 628 -9.99 -32.29 7.35
CA ASP A 628 -10.69 -33.56 7.13
C ASP A 628 -9.76 -34.68 7.60
N LYS A 629 -10.05 -35.26 8.78
CA LYS A 629 -9.26 -36.32 9.42
C LYS A 629 -9.32 -37.65 8.65
N SER A 630 -9.67 -37.64 7.37
CA SER A 630 -9.86 -38.81 6.53
C SER A 630 -8.88 -38.93 5.35
N LYS A 631 -7.97 -37.96 5.13
CA LYS A 631 -6.88 -38.12 4.16
C LYS A 631 -5.55 -38.33 4.89
N THR A 632 -5.10 -39.57 4.92
CA THR A 632 -3.70 -39.91 5.23
C THR A 632 -2.79 -39.17 4.24
N PHE A 633 -2.17 -38.09 4.72
CA PHE A 633 -1.22 -37.31 3.95
C PHE A 633 -0.03 -38.21 3.55
N GLY A 634 0.09 -38.49 2.25
CA GLY A 634 1.25 -39.16 1.69
C GLY A 634 2.51 -38.33 1.96
N LYS A 635 3.53 -38.99 2.51
CA LYS A 635 4.88 -38.44 2.67
C LYS A 635 5.35 -37.91 1.30
N LYS A 636 5.29 -36.60 1.06
CA LYS A 636 6.02 -35.97 -0.04
C LYS A 636 7.51 -36.10 0.29
N LYS A 637 8.17 -37.11 -0.30
CA LYS A 637 9.63 -37.24 -0.24
C LYS A 637 10.25 -36.01 -0.90
N PHE A 638 10.88 -35.17 -0.10
CA PHE A 638 11.88 -34.21 -0.58
C PHE A 638 13.02 -35.01 -1.24
N ILE A 639 13.13 -34.99 -2.57
CA ILE A 639 14.30 -35.52 -3.27
C ILE A 639 15.35 -34.40 -3.29
N GLY A 640 16.10 -34.30 -2.20
CA GLY A 640 17.36 -33.55 -2.17
C GLY A 640 18.45 -34.37 -2.85
N LYS A 641 18.57 -34.28 -4.18
CA LYS A 641 19.79 -34.74 -4.86
C LYS A 641 20.86 -33.65 -4.72
N TYR A 642 21.54 -33.64 -3.57
CA TYR A 642 22.88 -33.06 -3.50
C TYR A 642 23.83 -33.99 -4.25
N ARG A 643 24.13 -33.65 -5.50
CA ARG A 643 25.32 -34.19 -6.19
C ARG A 643 26.52 -33.47 -5.60
N ASN A 644 27.19 -34.10 -4.63
CA ASN A 644 28.54 -33.73 -4.26
C ASN A 644 29.45 -33.97 -5.47
N VAL A 645 29.82 -32.90 -6.16
CA VAL A 645 30.98 -32.91 -7.05
C VAL A 645 32.19 -32.69 -6.14
N LYS A 646 32.94 -33.76 -5.91
CA LYS A 646 34.36 -33.66 -5.56
C LYS A 646 35.16 -33.55 -6.84
#